data_AF-A0A154QFH2-F1
#
_entry.id   AF-A0A154QFH2-F1
#
_cell.length_a   1.000
_cell.length_b   1.000
_cell.length_c   1.000
_cell.angle_alpha   90.00
_cell.angle_beta   90.00
_cell.angle_gamma   90.00
#
_symmetry.space_group_name_H-M   'P 1'
#
loop_
_entity.id
_entity.type
_entity.pdbx_description
1 polymer ?
#
loop_
_entity_poly.entity_id
_entity_poly.type
_entity_poly.pdbx_seq_one_letter_code
_entity_poly.pdbx_strand_id
1 'polypeptide(L)'
;MFEGLRFNHWKTSEGDDGVVTLTLDRAGSSVNAISRAVLDELEQIVERLAIEKPAGVIVHSAKPSGFAVGADVKEFIGYAKHDSVLENIEHGQRVYEALARLPCPTVAAVHGACMGGGTELMLACRQRIAADDDKTKIALPEVMLGIHPGWGGTARLPRLIGATEALPLMLTGKSLSAKRALGLGVVDRLARPDELLAEAKLLLRHPAPRPFARRAKAWASNTWLARQILAPMVYRQTAAKVRKDHYPAPFAMIDVWQRGGASIQQRLKVEARSVAKLAQTPTARNLIRIFFLQERLKAQGSGIEHGIKHVHVIGAGVMGGDIAAWAALKGFEVTLQDREMKFVQPALDRARQLYEKKLKAPEKVEAAMRRLRADVEGGGVASADLAIEAIYENARAKEALYAGIEPQFRADEILASNTSSIPLDELRGNLKAPQRFLGLHFFNPVAQMPLVEVVRHDQLDPAIEKRALAFCKAIGKLPVAVKGTPGFLVNRILMPYLLEALRLYSEGVPGPVLDREAKKFGMPMGPIELADTVGLDVCASVGKELAPFLGLELPPGLEEKLAAGKRGKKDGQGLYVWQDGKPEKPEIDKDYVVPPDVQERMILPMVNEAVACLADGVVDDADLLDAGVIFGTGFAPFRGGPIQYARSEGADKLKARLEQLAQRYGDRFRPKNGWELPALAQGNE
;
A
#
# COMPACT_ATOMS: atom_id res chain seq x y z
N MET A 1 14.09 22.54 -36.22
CA MET A 1 13.28 23.22 -35.18
C MET A 1 14.04 23.58 -33.89
N PHE A 2 14.79 22.65 -33.28
CA PHE A 2 15.39 22.80 -31.94
C PHE A 2 16.93 22.95 -31.94
N GLU A 3 17.53 23.39 -33.05
CA GLU A 3 18.98 23.55 -33.14
C GLU A 3 19.50 24.52 -32.08
N GLY A 4 20.60 24.14 -31.42
CA GLY A 4 21.23 24.92 -30.34
C GLY A 4 20.66 24.68 -28.93
N LEU A 5 19.49 24.05 -28.80
CA LEU A 5 18.94 23.66 -27.50
C LEU A 5 19.46 22.27 -27.11
N ARG A 6 19.91 22.12 -25.87
CA ARG A 6 20.35 20.84 -25.30
C ARG A 6 19.47 20.49 -24.11
N PHE A 7 18.73 19.40 -24.26
CA PHE A 7 17.82 18.87 -23.24
C PHE A 7 18.41 17.60 -22.64
N ASN A 8 18.35 17.47 -21.32
CA ASN A 8 18.82 16.30 -20.60
C ASN A 8 17.68 15.28 -20.38
N HIS A 9 16.44 15.75 -20.31
CA HIS A 9 15.29 14.92 -19.95
C HIS A 9 14.33 14.67 -21.12
N TRP A 10 14.37 15.50 -22.15
CA TRP A 10 13.56 15.34 -23.36
C TRP A 10 14.41 15.08 -24.60
N LYS A 11 13.96 14.14 -25.43
CA LYS A 11 14.48 13.96 -26.79
C LYS A 11 13.41 14.41 -27.78
N THR A 12 13.79 15.23 -28.75
CA THR A 12 12.91 15.73 -29.80
C THR A 12 13.32 15.16 -31.14
N SER A 13 12.38 14.61 -31.90
CA SER A 13 12.61 14.24 -33.31
C SER A 13 11.47 14.76 -34.18
N GLU A 14 11.79 15.14 -35.41
CA GLU A 14 10.82 15.57 -36.42
C GLU A 14 10.84 14.55 -37.56
N GLY A 15 9.67 14.01 -37.90
CA GLY A 15 9.53 13.09 -39.03
C GLY A 15 9.33 13.82 -40.35
N ASP A 16 9.51 13.11 -41.47
CA ASP A 16 9.29 13.64 -42.82
C ASP A 16 7.84 14.12 -43.05
N ASP A 17 6.91 13.69 -42.21
CA ASP A 17 5.52 14.12 -42.19
C ASP A 17 5.26 15.41 -41.38
N GLY A 18 6.32 16.09 -40.93
CA GLY A 18 6.24 17.32 -40.13
C GLY A 18 5.69 17.10 -38.72
N VAL A 19 5.62 15.86 -38.26
CA VAL A 19 5.19 15.50 -36.90
C VAL A 19 6.40 15.49 -35.97
N VAL A 20 6.29 16.19 -34.85
CA VAL A 20 7.31 16.21 -33.80
C VAL A 20 7.00 15.18 -32.72
N THR A 21 7.96 14.34 -32.36
CA THR A 21 7.86 13.41 -31.24
C THR A 21 8.71 13.89 -30.08
N LEU A 22 8.05 14.15 -28.94
CA LEU A 22 8.66 14.47 -27.65
C LEU A 22 8.76 13.20 -26.82
N THR A 23 9.99 12.72 -26.62
CA THR A 23 10.26 11.51 -25.86
C THR A 23 10.85 11.87 -24.50
N LEU A 24 10.07 11.65 -23.44
CA LEU A 24 10.51 11.84 -22.06
C LEU A 24 11.45 10.70 -21.66
N ASP A 25 12.67 11.06 -21.29
CA ASP A 25 13.72 10.15 -20.87
C ASP A 25 14.53 10.82 -19.76
N ARG A 26 13.96 10.90 -18.55
CA ARG A 26 14.61 11.58 -17.42
C ARG A 26 16.02 11.00 -17.20
N ALA A 27 17.04 11.82 -17.44
CA ALA A 27 18.43 11.48 -17.15
C ALA A 27 18.65 11.03 -15.70
N GLY A 28 19.56 10.07 -15.50
CA GLY A 28 19.96 9.58 -14.18
C GLY A 28 18.89 8.79 -13.41
N SER A 29 17.78 8.41 -14.05
CA SER A 29 16.67 7.70 -13.40
C SER A 29 16.16 6.54 -14.25
N SER A 30 15.70 5.47 -13.60
CA SER A 30 15.03 4.33 -14.24
C SER A 30 13.56 4.60 -14.57
N VAL A 31 12.99 5.64 -13.96
CA VAL A 31 11.60 6.07 -14.13
C VAL A 31 11.50 7.56 -14.47
N ASN A 32 10.43 7.93 -15.17
CA ASN A 32 10.11 9.32 -15.46
C ASN A 32 9.25 9.93 -14.35
N ALA A 33 9.88 10.52 -13.33
CA ALA A 33 9.19 11.45 -12.44
C ALA A 33 9.37 12.88 -12.99
N ILE A 34 8.31 13.69 -12.91
CA ILE A 34 8.27 15.04 -13.43
C ILE A 34 8.86 15.97 -12.37
N SER A 35 10.16 16.23 -12.49
CA SER A 35 10.89 17.23 -11.71
C SER A 35 10.69 18.64 -12.28
N ARG A 36 11.18 19.65 -11.55
CA ARG A 36 11.25 21.03 -12.04
C ARG A 36 12.05 21.13 -13.34
N ALA A 37 13.23 20.51 -13.40
CA ALA A 37 14.05 20.51 -14.62
C ALA A 37 13.33 19.87 -15.83
N VAL A 38 12.52 18.82 -15.61
CA VAL A 38 11.70 18.22 -16.68
C VAL A 38 10.62 19.20 -17.18
N LEU A 39 10.03 19.98 -16.27
CA LEU A 39 9.03 21.01 -16.61
C LEU A 39 9.66 22.21 -17.30
N ASP A 40 10.80 22.71 -16.84
CA ASP A 40 11.52 23.84 -17.44
C ASP A 40 11.95 23.51 -18.88
N GLU A 41 12.44 22.29 -19.14
CA GLU A 41 12.75 21.85 -20.51
C GLU A 41 11.48 21.73 -21.37
N LEU A 42 10.38 21.20 -20.81
CA LEU A 42 9.11 21.10 -21.53
C LEU A 42 8.53 22.48 -21.87
N GLU A 43 8.68 23.47 -20.98
CA GLU A 43 8.26 24.86 -21.22
C GLU A 43 8.96 25.41 -22.47
N GLN A 44 10.29 25.32 -22.53
CA GLN A 44 11.07 25.78 -23.69
C GLN A 44 10.65 25.08 -25.00
N ILE A 45 10.40 23.77 -24.93
CA ILE A 45 9.94 22.99 -26.08
C ILE A 45 8.56 23.47 -26.55
N VAL A 46 7.61 23.64 -25.63
CA VAL A 46 6.24 24.07 -25.94
C VAL A 46 6.21 25.49 -26.50
N GLU A 47 7.03 26.41 -25.98
CA GLU A 47 7.17 27.77 -26.53
C GLU A 47 7.64 27.72 -27.99
N ARG A 48 8.64 26.89 -28.30
CA ARG A 48 9.12 26.72 -29.69
C ARG A 48 8.05 26.13 -30.60
N LEU A 49 7.33 25.10 -30.12
CA LEU A 49 6.23 24.47 -30.87
C LEU A 49 5.09 25.44 -31.16
N ALA A 50 4.82 26.40 -30.28
CA ALA A 50 3.79 27.42 -30.49
C ALA A 50 4.15 28.39 -31.64
N ILE A 51 5.44 28.63 -31.86
CA ILE A 51 5.97 29.50 -32.93
C ILE A 51 5.97 28.75 -34.27
N GLU A 52 6.54 27.54 -34.28
CA GLU A 52 6.86 26.78 -35.50
C GLU A 52 5.66 26.01 -36.06
N LYS A 53 4.69 25.66 -35.20
CA LYS A 53 3.39 25.07 -35.58
C LYS A 53 3.53 23.82 -36.46
N PRO A 54 4.18 22.74 -35.96
CA PRO A 54 4.33 21.51 -36.71
C PRO A 54 2.96 20.88 -37.05
N ALA A 55 2.96 19.89 -37.96
CA ALA A 55 1.74 19.19 -38.37
C ALA A 55 1.06 18.47 -37.19
N GLY A 56 1.82 18.10 -36.17
CA GLY A 56 1.32 17.54 -34.92
C GLY A 56 2.44 17.20 -33.95
N VAL A 57 2.06 16.90 -32.71
CA VAL A 57 3.00 16.56 -31.63
C VAL A 57 2.59 15.26 -30.95
N ILE A 58 3.54 14.34 -30.79
CA ILE A 58 3.37 13.11 -29.99
C ILE A 58 4.18 13.24 -28.71
N VAL A 59 3.57 13.01 -27.55
CA VAL A 59 4.27 12.89 -26.27
C VAL A 59 4.38 11.41 -25.91
N HIS A 60 5.60 10.93 -25.69
CA HIS A 60 5.95 9.53 -25.47
C HIS A 60 7.05 9.42 -24.40
N SER A 61 7.38 8.20 -23.95
CA SER A 61 8.43 7.94 -22.95
C SER A 61 9.40 6.86 -23.44
N ALA A 62 10.70 7.06 -23.25
CA ALA A 62 11.71 6.03 -23.53
C ALA A 62 11.87 5.00 -22.40
N LYS A 63 11.28 5.22 -21.22
CA LYS A 63 11.53 4.35 -20.06
C LYS A 63 10.73 3.04 -20.18
N PRO A 64 11.37 1.87 -19.98
CA PRO A 64 10.66 0.59 -19.96
C PRO A 64 9.59 0.50 -18.87
N SER A 65 9.76 1.23 -17.76
CA SER A 65 8.82 1.27 -16.65
C SER A 65 7.46 1.89 -17.01
N GLY A 66 7.39 2.70 -18.07
CA GLY A 66 6.17 3.34 -18.54
C GLY A 66 6.31 4.81 -18.86
N PHE A 67 5.17 5.49 -19.00
CA PHE A 67 5.06 6.88 -19.41
C PHE A 67 5.67 7.87 -18.41
N ALA A 68 5.05 8.02 -17.24
CA ALA A 68 5.52 8.88 -16.15
C ALA A 68 4.84 8.50 -14.83
N VAL A 69 5.59 8.55 -13.72
CA VAL A 69 5.14 8.07 -12.39
C VAL A 69 4.63 9.17 -11.46
N GLY A 70 4.45 10.38 -11.99
CA GLY A 70 3.96 11.55 -11.24
C GLY A 70 5.04 12.61 -11.02
N ALA A 71 4.76 13.55 -10.13
CA ALA A 71 5.73 14.57 -9.71
C ALA A 71 6.91 13.94 -8.94
N ASP A 72 8.07 14.60 -8.94
CA ASP A 72 9.15 14.19 -8.05
C ASP A 72 8.80 14.54 -6.59
N VAL A 73 8.49 13.51 -5.80
CA VAL A 73 8.05 13.67 -4.41
C VAL A 73 9.17 14.24 -3.52
N LYS A 74 10.45 13.99 -3.85
CA LYS A 74 11.58 14.54 -3.06
C LYS A 74 11.67 16.05 -3.24
N GLU A 75 11.52 16.53 -4.47
CA GLU A 75 11.46 17.96 -4.74
C GLU A 75 10.23 18.61 -4.08
N PHE A 76 9.09 17.92 -4.10
CA PHE A 76 7.87 18.40 -3.45
C PHE A 76 8.04 18.63 -1.93
N ILE A 77 8.75 17.74 -1.23
CA ILE A 77 9.14 17.96 0.17
C ILE A 77 10.00 19.23 0.30
N GLY A 78 10.97 19.40 -0.60
CA GLY A 78 11.79 20.60 -0.68
C GLY A 78 10.95 21.87 -0.81
N TYR A 79 9.96 21.88 -1.70
CA TYR A 79 9.06 23.03 -1.87
C TYR A 79 8.23 23.33 -0.63
N ALA A 80 7.76 22.30 0.08
CA ALA A 80 7.02 22.45 1.34
C ALA A 80 7.89 23.06 2.44
N LYS A 81 9.17 22.66 2.54
CA LYS A 81 10.12 23.22 3.51
C LYS A 81 10.44 24.70 3.27
N HIS A 82 10.42 25.15 2.02
CA HIS A 82 10.76 26.54 1.64
C HIS A 82 9.53 27.41 1.32
N ASP A 83 8.32 26.96 1.69
CA ASP A 83 7.04 27.62 1.39
C ASP A 83 6.84 28.03 -0.08
N SER A 84 7.41 27.27 -1.02
CA SER A 84 7.37 27.53 -2.46
C SER A 84 6.45 26.58 -3.24
N VAL A 85 5.60 25.84 -2.52
CA VAL A 85 4.67 24.85 -3.12
C VAL A 85 3.72 25.49 -4.13
N LEU A 86 3.12 26.63 -3.79
CA LEU A 86 2.16 27.30 -4.65
C LEU A 86 2.79 27.69 -6.00
N GLU A 87 3.95 28.34 -5.95
CA GLU A 87 4.67 28.79 -7.15
C GLU A 87 5.03 27.62 -8.07
N ASN A 88 5.55 26.53 -7.50
CA ASN A 88 5.94 25.36 -8.28
C ASN A 88 4.74 24.64 -8.91
N ILE A 89 3.60 24.59 -8.21
CA ILE A 89 2.37 24.06 -8.79
C ILE A 89 1.86 24.94 -9.92
N GLU A 90 1.84 26.26 -9.72
CA GLU A 90 1.42 27.21 -10.75
C GLU A 90 2.33 27.15 -11.98
N HIS A 91 3.65 26.97 -11.82
CA HIS A 91 4.57 26.75 -12.93
C HIS A 91 4.21 25.48 -13.73
N GLY A 92 4.03 24.32 -13.08
CA GLY A 92 3.60 23.11 -13.78
C GLY A 92 2.24 23.26 -14.48
N GLN A 93 1.28 23.96 -13.85
CA GLN A 93 0.00 24.27 -14.48
C GLN A 93 0.15 25.17 -15.72
N ARG A 94 1.05 26.16 -15.70
CA ARG A 94 1.34 27.01 -16.86
C ARG A 94 1.88 26.18 -18.02
N VAL A 95 2.88 25.31 -17.77
CA VAL A 95 3.47 24.46 -18.81
C VAL A 95 2.43 23.53 -19.44
N TYR A 96 1.60 22.86 -18.63
CA TYR A 96 0.57 21.95 -19.16
C TYR A 96 -0.55 22.68 -19.87
N GLU A 97 -0.90 23.88 -19.43
CA GLU A 97 -1.87 24.71 -20.13
C GLU A 97 -1.32 25.25 -21.45
N ALA A 98 -0.03 25.59 -21.54
CA ALA A 98 0.62 25.95 -22.79
C ALA A 98 0.59 24.78 -23.78
N LEU A 99 0.90 23.56 -23.33
CA LEU A 99 0.78 22.33 -24.13
C LEU A 99 -0.65 22.12 -24.64
N ALA A 100 -1.65 22.29 -23.77
CA ALA A 100 -3.07 22.13 -24.14
C ALA A 100 -3.56 23.15 -25.18
N ARG A 101 -2.89 24.32 -25.24
CA ARG A 101 -3.21 25.43 -26.15
C ARG A 101 -2.40 25.46 -27.43
N LEU A 102 -1.44 24.56 -27.62
CA LEU A 102 -0.62 24.53 -28.82
C LEU A 102 -1.49 24.62 -30.10
N PRO A 103 -1.12 25.47 -31.08
CA PRO A 103 -1.89 25.64 -32.31
C PRO A 103 -1.76 24.47 -33.31
N CYS A 104 -1.37 23.27 -32.84
CA CYS A 104 -1.22 22.04 -33.62
C CYS A 104 -1.75 20.81 -32.84
N PRO A 105 -2.29 19.76 -33.50
CA PRO A 105 -2.80 18.56 -32.82
C PRO A 105 -1.76 17.89 -31.91
N THR A 106 -2.20 17.37 -30.75
CA THR A 106 -1.33 16.69 -29.77
C THR A 106 -1.89 15.32 -29.38
N VAL A 107 -1.05 14.29 -29.35
CA VAL A 107 -1.37 12.92 -28.88
C VAL A 107 -0.42 12.51 -27.75
N ALA A 108 -0.96 11.97 -26.65
CA ALA A 108 -0.15 11.26 -25.66
C ALA A 108 -0.15 9.75 -25.98
N ALA A 109 1.03 9.16 -26.14
CA ALA A 109 1.26 7.74 -26.41
C ALA A 109 1.77 7.03 -25.13
N VAL A 110 0.86 6.34 -24.44
CA VAL A 110 1.05 5.87 -23.06
C VAL A 110 1.28 4.36 -23.00
N HIS A 111 2.40 3.93 -22.43
CA HIS A 111 2.65 2.54 -22.01
C HIS A 111 3.00 2.47 -20.53
N GLY A 112 2.84 1.30 -19.92
CA GLY A 112 3.25 1.06 -18.53
C GLY A 112 2.59 2.02 -17.52
N ALA A 113 3.34 2.42 -16.49
CA ALA A 113 2.83 3.34 -15.46
C ALA A 113 2.63 4.77 -15.99
N CYS A 114 1.41 5.30 -15.82
CA CYS A 114 1.03 6.69 -16.06
C CYS A 114 0.26 7.17 -14.82
N MET A 115 0.95 7.86 -13.91
CA MET A 115 0.44 8.17 -12.57
C MET A 115 0.53 9.65 -12.29
N GLY A 116 -0.44 10.18 -11.54
CA GLY A 116 -0.46 11.54 -11.03
C GLY A 116 -0.18 12.60 -12.10
N GLY A 117 0.84 13.42 -11.90
CA GLY A 117 1.34 14.39 -12.88
C GLY A 117 1.56 13.83 -14.30
N GLY A 118 1.93 12.56 -14.46
CA GLY A 118 2.02 11.89 -15.77
C GLY A 118 0.66 11.73 -16.45
N THR A 119 -0.37 11.38 -15.68
CA THR A 119 -1.76 11.39 -16.14
C THR A 119 -2.21 12.82 -16.45
N GLU A 120 -1.81 13.81 -15.67
CA GLU A 120 -2.15 15.22 -15.92
C GLU A 120 -1.49 15.75 -17.22
N LEU A 121 -0.25 15.34 -17.52
CA LEU A 121 0.43 15.59 -18.79
C LEU A 121 -0.32 14.94 -19.96
N MET A 122 -0.70 13.68 -19.81
CA MET A 122 -1.53 12.96 -20.78
C MET A 122 -2.87 13.69 -21.02
N LEU A 123 -3.51 14.19 -19.95
CA LEU A 123 -4.78 14.92 -20.02
C LEU A 123 -4.64 16.32 -20.65
N ALA A 124 -3.44 16.90 -20.68
CA ALA A 124 -3.16 18.14 -21.39
C ALA A 124 -3.13 17.96 -22.92
N CYS A 125 -2.84 16.74 -23.42
CA CYS A 125 -2.89 16.43 -24.85
C CYS A 125 -4.34 16.34 -25.36
N ARG A 126 -4.57 16.61 -26.66
CA ARG A 126 -5.93 16.58 -27.27
C ARG A 126 -6.46 15.16 -27.43
N GLN A 127 -5.61 14.25 -27.87
CA GLN A 127 -5.90 12.83 -28.08
C GLN A 127 -4.95 11.97 -27.24
N ARG A 128 -5.37 10.75 -26.90
CA ARG A 128 -4.66 9.84 -25.99
C ARG A 128 -4.78 8.41 -26.51
N ILE A 129 -3.66 7.73 -26.67
CA ILE A 129 -3.59 6.32 -27.02
C ILE A 129 -2.79 5.57 -25.97
N ALA A 130 -3.21 4.35 -25.64
CA ALA A 130 -2.52 3.52 -24.66
C ALA A 130 -2.19 2.13 -25.21
N ALA A 131 -1.07 1.56 -24.76
CA ALA A 131 -0.72 0.17 -25.03
C ALA A 131 -1.71 -0.77 -24.32
N ASP A 132 -2.29 -1.74 -25.04
CA ASP A 132 -3.13 -2.81 -24.48
C ASP A 132 -2.26 -3.87 -23.79
N ASP A 133 -1.71 -3.50 -22.63
CA ASP A 133 -0.84 -4.33 -21.81
C ASP A 133 -1.32 -4.28 -20.34
N ASP A 134 -1.17 -5.40 -19.63
CA ASP A 134 -1.51 -5.48 -18.19
C ASP A 134 -0.69 -4.53 -17.33
N LYS A 135 0.53 -4.20 -17.76
CA LYS A 135 1.43 -3.22 -17.13
C LYS A 135 0.94 -1.78 -17.32
N THR A 136 0.08 -1.52 -18.31
CA THR A 136 -0.47 -0.18 -18.52
C THR A 136 -1.46 0.18 -17.42
N LYS A 137 -1.06 1.12 -16.56
CA LYS A 137 -1.84 1.58 -15.41
C LYS A 137 -1.94 3.10 -15.43
N ILE A 138 -3.16 3.62 -15.47
CA ILE A 138 -3.44 5.07 -15.50
C ILE A 138 -4.14 5.49 -14.21
N ALA A 139 -3.59 6.43 -13.44
CA ALA A 139 -4.17 6.85 -12.16
C ALA A 139 -3.86 8.30 -11.78
N LEU A 140 -4.65 8.84 -10.84
CA LEU A 140 -4.41 10.09 -10.11
C LEU A 140 -4.37 9.77 -8.60
N PRO A 141 -3.24 9.24 -8.08
CA PRO A 141 -3.13 8.70 -6.72
C PRO A 141 -2.75 9.74 -5.65
N GLU A 142 -2.77 11.04 -5.96
CA GLU A 142 -2.33 12.13 -5.09
C GLU A 142 -2.99 12.13 -3.71
N VAL A 143 -4.24 11.63 -3.61
CA VAL A 143 -4.97 11.48 -2.35
C VAL A 143 -4.24 10.57 -1.36
N MET A 144 -3.46 9.61 -1.85
CA MET A 144 -2.64 8.70 -1.03
C MET A 144 -1.44 9.42 -0.41
N LEU A 145 -1.07 10.60 -0.91
CA LEU A 145 -0.01 11.46 -0.39
C LEU A 145 -0.57 12.62 0.45
N GLY A 146 -1.88 12.61 0.75
CA GLY A 146 -2.54 13.67 1.52
C GLY A 146 -2.74 14.98 0.76
N ILE A 147 -2.62 14.95 -0.56
CA ILE A 147 -2.90 16.07 -1.47
C ILE A 147 -3.92 15.63 -2.53
N HIS A 148 -4.17 16.44 -3.56
CA HIS A 148 -4.97 16.05 -4.73
C HIS A 148 -4.26 16.49 -6.00
N PRO A 149 -4.71 16.08 -7.21
CA PRO A 149 -4.08 16.49 -8.46
C PRO A 149 -3.90 18.01 -8.53
N GLY A 150 -2.72 18.44 -8.98
CA GLY A 150 -2.27 19.83 -8.88
C GLY A 150 -1.92 20.48 -10.22
N TRP A 151 -1.73 19.69 -11.29
CA TRP A 151 -1.42 20.20 -12.63
C TRP A 151 -2.61 20.10 -13.59
N GLY A 152 -3.83 20.23 -13.05
CA GLY A 152 -5.09 20.35 -13.77
C GLY A 152 -5.91 19.07 -13.86
N GLY A 153 -5.57 18.01 -13.13
CA GLY A 153 -6.32 16.75 -13.08
C GLY A 153 -7.75 16.95 -12.60
N THR A 154 -7.96 17.75 -11.54
CA THR A 154 -9.31 18.04 -11.01
C THR A 154 -10.13 18.90 -11.98
N ALA A 155 -9.47 19.61 -12.89
CA ALA A 155 -10.11 20.45 -13.89
C ALA A 155 -10.39 19.73 -15.22
N ARG A 156 -9.45 18.90 -15.70
CA ARG A 156 -9.50 18.25 -17.03
C ARG A 156 -10.26 16.92 -17.00
N LEU A 157 -10.04 16.07 -16.00
CA LEU A 157 -10.64 14.73 -15.98
C LEU A 157 -12.18 14.77 -15.83
N PRO A 158 -12.78 15.55 -14.91
CA PRO A 158 -14.24 15.68 -14.85
C PRO A 158 -14.86 16.22 -16.14
N ARG A 159 -14.16 17.10 -16.87
CA ARG A 159 -14.62 17.62 -18.17
C ARG A 159 -14.45 16.63 -19.31
N LEU A 160 -13.58 15.62 -19.15
CA LEU A 160 -13.37 14.57 -20.13
C LEU A 160 -14.41 13.46 -20.02
N ILE A 161 -14.61 12.91 -18.81
CA ILE A 161 -15.42 11.70 -18.59
C ILE A 161 -16.68 11.93 -17.73
N GLY A 162 -16.88 13.14 -17.23
CA GLY A 162 -17.94 13.49 -16.27
C GLY A 162 -17.53 13.28 -14.82
N ALA A 163 -18.05 14.14 -13.95
CA ALA A 163 -17.63 14.17 -12.54
C ALA A 163 -17.99 12.90 -11.77
N THR A 164 -19.09 12.22 -12.14
CA THR A 164 -19.53 10.98 -11.48
C THR A 164 -18.56 9.82 -11.68
N GLU A 165 -17.81 9.79 -12.79
CA GLU A 165 -16.75 8.80 -13.02
C GLU A 165 -15.39 9.31 -12.55
N ALA A 166 -15.11 10.60 -12.74
CA ALA A 166 -13.80 11.20 -12.44
C ALA A 166 -13.53 11.30 -10.92
N LEU A 167 -14.51 11.76 -10.13
CA LEU A 167 -14.31 11.96 -8.69
C LEU A 167 -13.99 10.64 -7.96
N PRO A 168 -14.70 9.52 -8.18
CA PRO A 168 -14.32 8.25 -7.56
C PRO A 168 -12.89 7.81 -7.88
N LEU A 169 -12.38 8.07 -9.09
CA LEU A 169 -11.00 7.72 -9.45
C LEU A 169 -9.98 8.55 -8.68
N MET A 170 -10.19 9.86 -8.58
CA MET A 170 -9.27 10.77 -7.87
C MET A 170 -9.39 10.61 -6.35
N LEU A 171 -10.60 10.44 -5.81
CA LEU A 171 -10.85 10.27 -4.37
C LEU A 171 -10.34 8.95 -3.80
N THR A 172 -10.15 7.93 -4.66
CA THR A 172 -9.63 6.62 -4.24
C THR A 172 -8.21 6.34 -4.72
N GLY A 173 -7.68 7.16 -5.63
CA GLY A 173 -6.37 6.95 -6.25
C GLY A 173 -6.24 5.66 -7.07
N LYS A 174 -7.36 4.97 -7.36
CA LYS A 174 -7.34 3.65 -8.00
C LYS A 174 -6.87 3.74 -9.46
N SER A 175 -5.97 2.83 -9.82
CA SER A 175 -5.49 2.70 -11.20
C SER A 175 -6.51 2.05 -12.13
N LEU A 176 -6.59 2.56 -13.35
CA LEU A 176 -7.30 1.97 -14.48
C LEU A 176 -6.37 1.06 -15.30
N SER A 177 -6.89 -0.07 -15.77
CA SER A 177 -6.28 -0.80 -16.89
C SER A 177 -6.53 -0.06 -18.20
N ALA A 178 -5.71 -0.34 -19.22
CA ALA A 178 -5.87 0.19 -20.57
C ALA A 178 -7.32 0.04 -21.09
N LYS A 179 -7.89 -1.16 -21.01
CA LYS A 179 -9.27 -1.46 -21.44
C LYS A 179 -10.32 -0.65 -20.67
N ARG A 180 -10.18 -0.49 -19.36
CA ARG A 180 -11.13 0.31 -18.56
C ARG A 180 -10.98 1.80 -18.86
N ALA A 181 -9.75 2.29 -19.08
CA ALA A 181 -9.50 3.66 -19.49
C ALA A 181 -10.17 3.99 -20.84
N LEU A 182 -10.13 3.07 -21.81
CA LEU A 182 -10.84 3.20 -23.09
C LEU A 182 -12.36 3.22 -22.88
N GLY A 183 -12.88 2.27 -22.09
CA GLY A 183 -14.32 2.17 -21.80
C GLY A 183 -14.90 3.42 -21.15
N LEU A 184 -14.12 4.09 -20.30
CA LEU A 184 -14.48 5.37 -19.66
C LEU A 184 -14.24 6.59 -20.55
N GLY A 185 -13.41 6.48 -21.60
CA GLY A 185 -12.99 7.61 -22.44
C GLY A 185 -11.87 8.45 -21.84
N VAL A 186 -11.08 7.88 -20.92
CA VAL A 186 -9.83 8.47 -20.45
C VAL A 186 -8.77 8.41 -21.54
N VAL A 187 -8.74 7.30 -22.30
CA VAL A 187 -7.98 7.16 -23.54
C VAL A 187 -8.95 6.99 -24.70
N ASP A 188 -8.53 7.42 -25.89
CA ASP A 188 -9.37 7.43 -27.09
C ASP A 188 -9.17 6.15 -27.93
N ARG A 189 -7.98 5.54 -27.87
CA ARG A 189 -7.65 4.31 -28.60
C ARG A 189 -6.68 3.41 -27.82
N LEU A 190 -6.67 2.12 -28.16
CA LEU A 190 -5.66 1.17 -27.73
C LEU A 190 -4.84 0.67 -28.92
N ALA A 191 -3.57 0.36 -28.69
CA ALA A 191 -2.68 -0.24 -29.67
C ALA A 191 -1.85 -1.36 -29.04
N ARG A 192 -1.29 -2.24 -29.87
CA ARG A 192 -0.26 -3.17 -29.41
C ARG A 192 1.00 -2.38 -29.01
N PRO A 193 1.79 -2.83 -28.02
CA PRO A 193 2.96 -2.09 -27.55
C PRO A 193 3.96 -1.73 -28.67
N ASP A 194 4.16 -2.63 -29.64
CA ASP A 194 5.04 -2.46 -30.80
C ASP A 194 4.53 -1.46 -31.84
N GLU A 195 3.22 -1.19 -31.87
CA GLU A 195 2.57 -0.30 -32.85
C GLU A 195 2.19 1.07 -32.27
N LEU A 196 2.45 1.31 -30.98
CA LEU A 196 1.92 2.45 -30.24
C LEU A 196 2.20 3.81 -30.91
N LEU A 197 3.43 4.04 -31.38
CA LEU A 197 3.82 5.29 -32.04
C LEU A 197 3.24 5.43 -33.45
N ALA A 198 3.16 4.34 -34.21
CA ALA A 198 2.55 4.35 -35.54
C ALA A 198 1.06 4.70 -35.45
N GLU A 199 0.35 4.08 -34.50
CA GLU A 199 -1.06 4.36 -34.25
C GLU A 199 -1.29 5.76 -33.63
N ALA A 200 -0.34 6.28 -32.85
CA ALA A 200 -0.38 7.68 -32.38
C ALA A 200 -0.31 8.67 -33.56
N LYS A 201 0.56 8.42 -34.56
CA LYS A 201 0.62 9.24 -35.79
C LYS A 201 -0.68 9.17 -36.58
N LEU A 202 -1.29 8.00 -36.70
CA LEU A 202 -2.60 7.87 -37.34
C LEU A 202 -3.69 8.65 -36.59
N LEU A 203 -3.67 8.61 -35.25
CA LEU A 203 -4.62 9.34 -34.40
C LEU A 203 -4.44 10.88 -34.48
N LEU A 204 -3.22 11.37 -34.76
CA LEU A 204 -3.00 12.79 -35.06
C LEU A 204 -3.73 13.21 -36.34
N ARG A 205 -3.62 12.41 -37.41
CA ARG A 205 -4.21 12.70 -38.73
C ARG A 205 -5.73 12.48 -38.75
N HIS A 206 -6.19 11.47 -38.01
CA HIS A 206 -7.60 11.09 -37.91
C HIS A 206 -8.02 11.06 -36.44
N PRO A 207 -8.30 12.22 -35.83
CA PRO A 207 -8.67 12.30 -34.43
C PRO A 207 -9.94 11.50 -34.13
N ALA A 208 -9.91 10.70 -33.07
CA ALA A 208 -11.07 9.97 -32.63
C ALA A 208 -12.18 10.95 -32.19
N PRO A 209 -13.41 10.84 -32.72
CA PRO A 209 -14.51 11.67 -32.30
C PRO A 209 -14.96 11.28 -30.90
N ARG A 210 -15.21 12.27 -30.04
CA ARG A 210 -15.80 12.01 -28.72
C ARG A 210 -17.31 11.79 -28.86
N PRO A 211 -17.87 10.64 -28.40
CA PRO A 211 -19.30 10.37 -28.48
C PRO A 211 -20.14 11.48 -27.85
N PHE A 212 -21.23 11.88 -28.51
CA PHE A 212 -22.10 12.96 -28.04
C PHE A 212 -22.59 12.72 -26.61
N ALA A 213 -23.04 11.50 -26.29
CA ALA A 213 -23.51 11.13 -24.95
C ALA A 213 -22.45 11.38 -23.86
N ARG A 214 -21.18 11.06 -24.13
CA ARG A 214 -20.07 11.32 -23.18
C ARG A 214 -19.85 12.81 -23.00
N ARG A 215 -19.83 13.59 -24.09
CA ARG A 215 -19.70 15.05 -24.05
C ARG A 215 -20.84 15.69 -23.27
N ALA A 216 -22.08 15.25 -23.50
CA ALA A 216 -23.28 15.73 -22.81
C ALA A 216 -23.22 15.41 -21.31
N LYS A 217 -22.87 14.17 -20.93
CA LYS A 217 -22.69 13.77 -19.51
C LYS A 217 -21.59 14.60 -18.83
N ALA A 218 -20.46 14.78 -19.50
CA ALA A 218 -19.35 15.56 -18.97
C ALA A 218 -19.72 17.04 -18.79
N TRP A 219 -20.42 17.62 -19.75
CA TRP A 219 -20.94 18.97 -19.65
C TRP A 219 -21.97 19.12 -18.52
N ALA A 220 -23.01 18.28 -18.51
CA ALA A 220 -24.11 18.33 -17.54
C ALA A 220 -23.61 18.25 -16.09
N SER A 221 -22.71 17.30 -15.81
CA SER A 221 -22.12 17.10 -14.48
C SER A 221 -21.18 18.22 -14.03
N ASN A 222 -20.72 19.11 -14.91
CA ASN A 222 -19.79 20.20 -14.58
C ASN A 222 -20.41 21.60 -14.67
N THR A 223 -21.72 21.70 -14.94
CA THR A 223 -22.47 22.95 -14.82
C THR A 223 -22.41 23.47 -13.38
N TRP A 224 -22.55 24.79 -13.18
CA TRP A 224 -22.50 25.36 -11.83
C TRP A 224 -23.58 24.75 -10.92
N LEU A 225 -24.83 24.66 -11.39
CA LEU A 225 -25.95 24.07 -10.64
C LEU A 225 -25.68 22.60 -10.28
N ALA A 226 -25.27 21.76 -11.25
CA ALA A 226 -25.01 20.35 -10.98
C ALA A 226 -23.92 20.17 -9.92
N ARG A 227 -22.87 21.00 -9.94
CA ARG A 227 -21.79 20.95 -8.95
C ARG A 227 -22.28 21.31 -7.54
N GLN A 228 -23.15 22.32 -7.41
CA GLN A 228 -23.72 22.66 -6.11
C GLN A 228 -24.64 21.57 -5.54
N ILE A 229 -25.34 20.81 -6.41
CA ILE A 229 -26.22 19.72 -5.99
C ILE A 229 -25.45 18.44 -5.66
N LEU A 230 -24.48 18.07 -6.51
CA LEU A 230 -23.75 16.82 -6.38
C LEU A 230 -22.65 16.86 -5.32
N ALA A 231 -22.01 18.01 -5.09
CA ALA A 231 -20.91 18.11 -4.11
C ALA A 231 -21.32 17.70 -2.69
N PRO A 232 -22.46 18.14 -2.12
CA PRO A 232 -22.93 17.66 -0.82
C PRO A 232 -23.17 16.14 -0.76
N MET A 233 -23.65 15.53 -1.86
CA MET A 233 -23.86 14.09 -1.94
C MET A 233 -22.53 13.34 -1.90
N VAL A 234 -21.57 13.75 -2.74
CA VAL A 234 -20.23 13.16 -2.78
C VAL A 234 -19.50 13.38 -1.46
N TYR A 235 -19.68 14.54 -0.83
CA TYR A 235 -19.14 14.85 0.50
C TYR A 235 -19.66 13.86 1.55
N ARG A 236 -20.98 13.63 1.62
CA ARG A 236 -21.58 12.66 2.56
C ARG A 236 -21.09 11.23 2.31
N GLN A 237 -21.03 10.81 1.04
CA GLN A 237 -20.50 9.48 0.68
C GLN A 237 -19.03 9.31 1.05
N THR A 238 -18.24 10.39 0.97
CA THR A 238 -16.83 10.40 1.36
C THR A 238 -16.69 10.37 2.88
N ALA A 239 -17.47 11.20 3.60
CA ALA A 239 -17.51 11.27 5.05
C ALA A 239 -17.93 9.94 5.72
N ALA A 240 -18.72 9.12 5.03
CA ALA A 240 -19.09 7.78 5.49
C ALA A 240 -17.91 6.77 5.45
N LYS A 241 -16.84 7.06 4.69
CA LYS A 241 -15.69 6.16 4.50
C LYS A 241 -14.42 6.66 5.14
N VAL A 242 -14.21 7.97 5.15
CA VAL A 242 -13.02 8.63 5.69
C VAL A 242 -13.44 9.85 6.49
N ARG A 243 -12.69 10.16 7.55
CA ARG A 243 -12.96 11.34 8.36
C ARG A 243 -12.11 12.53 7.89
N LYS A 244 -12.70 13.72 7.87
CA LYS A 244 -12.07 14.95 7.37
C LYS A 244 -10.91 15.45 8.23
N ASP A 245 -11.01 15.25 9.54
CA ASP A 245 -9.96 15.54 10.53
C ASP A 245 -8.71 14.68 10.27
N HIS A 246 -8.87 13.44 9.84
CA HIS A 246 -7.75 12.55 9.51
C HIS A 246 -7.20 12.80 8.10
N TYR A 247 -8.11 12.88 7.12
CA TYR A 247 -7.79 12.97 5.70
C TYR A 247 -8.53 14.16 5.07
N PRO A 248 -7.94 15.37 5.07
CA PRO A 248 -8.59 16.56 4.52
C PRO A 248 -8.62 16.61 2.99
N ALA A 249 -7.68 15.95 2.30
CA ALA A 249 -7.52 16.04 0.85
C ALA A 249 -8.73 15.60 0.00
N PRO A 250 -9.42 14.47 0.30
CA PRO A 250 -10.66 14.10 -0.40
C PRO A 250 -11.71 15.20 -0.37
N PHE A 251 -11.89 15.86 0.78
CA PHE A 251 -12.89 16.92 0.96
C PHE A 251 -12.47 18.21 0.26
N ALA A 252 -11.19 18.58 0.36
CA ALA A 252 -10.64 19.72 -0.35
C ALA A 252 -10.77 19.56 -1.88
N MET A 253 -10.59 18.34 -2.41
CA MET A 253 -10.80 18.04 -3.83
C MET A 253 -12.26 18.24 -4.25
N ILE A 254 -13.22 17.82 -3.43
CA ILE A 254 -14.66 18.07 -3.66
C ILE A 254 -14.95 19.58 -3.65
N ASP A 255 -14.37 20.32 -2.70
CA ASP A 255 -14.51 21.76 -2.59
C ASP A 255 -13.92 22.49 -3.81
N VAL A 256 -12.75 22.08 -4.29
CA VAL A 256 -12.11 22.61 -5.52
C VAL A 256 -13.01 22.40 -6.72
N TRP A 257 -13.54 21.19 -6.88
CA TRP A 257 -14.46 20.89 -7.97
C TRP A 257 -15.75 21.72 -7.86
N GLN A 258 -16.35 21.81 -6.67
CA GLN A 258 -17.57 22.58 -6.42
C GLN A 258 -17.39 24.08 -6.73
N ARG A 259 -16.27 24.67 -6.27
CA ARG A 259 -15.99 26.11 -6.36
C ARG A 259 -15.34 26.54 -7.68
N GLY A 260 -14.85 25.59 -8.49
CA GLY A 260 -14.16 25.89 -9.74
C GLY A 260 -14.95 26.86 -10.64
N GLY A 261 -14.25 27.80 -11.30
CA GLY A 261 -14.90 28.77 -12.18
C GLY A 261 -15.42 28.19 -13.50
N ALA A 262 -15.96 29.04 -14.37
CA ALA A 262 -16.40 28.63 -15.71
C ALA A 262 -15.21 28.27 -16.62
N SER A 263 -14.10 29.02 -16.49
CA SER A 263 -12.88 28.83 -17.28
C SER A 263 -11.93 27.79 -16.68
N ILE A 264 -11.01 27.27 -17.50
CA ILE A 264 -9.96 26.35 -17.03
C ILE A 264 -9.00 27.08 -16.09
N GLN A 265 -8.62 28.32 -16.38
CA GLN A 265 -7.68 29.11 -15.57
C GLN A 265 -8.19 29.35 -14.15
N GLN A 266 -9.48 29.66 -13.99
CA GLN A 266 -10.08 29.82 -12.66
C GLN A 266 -10.03 28.52 -11.86
N ARG A 267 -10.19 27.35 -12.51
CA ARG A 267 -10.12 26.04 -11.86
C ARG A 267 -8.71 25.72 -11.43
N LEU A 268 -7.73 25.90 -12.32
CA LEU A 268 -6.30 25.71 -12.03
C LEU A 268 -5.87 26.56 -10.81
N LYS A 269 -6.28 27.83 -10.76
CA LYS A 269 -5.98 28.72 -9.64
C LYS A 269 -6.56 28.26 -8.29
N VAL A 270 -7.79 27.73 -8.28
CA VAL A 270 -8.41 27.18 -7.07
C VAL A 270 -7.74 25.87 -6.66
N GLU A 271 -7.38 25.02 -7.63
CA GLU A 271 -6.66 23.77 -7.42
C GLU A 271 -5.29 24.02 -6.78
N ALA A 272 -4.47 24.92 -7.34
CA ALA A 272 -3.12 25.19 -6.85
C ALA A 272 -3.09 25.66 -5.38
N ARG A 273 -3.99 26.60 -5.03
CA ARG A 273 -4.14 27.10 -3.66
C ARG A 273 -4.55 26.00 -2.67
N SER A 274 -5.42 25.09 -3.11
CA SER A 274 -5.88 23.98 -2.28
C SER A 274 -4.75 22.98 -2.03
N VAL A 275 -4.00 22.59 -3.06
CA VAL A 275 -2.85 21.68 -2.91
C VAL A 275 -1.77 22.31 -2.03
N ALA A 276 -1.44 23.59 -2.22
CA ALA A 276 -0.47 24.30 -1.38
C ALA A 276 -0.87 24.28 0.11
N LYS A 277 -2.16 24.53 0.41
CA LYS A 277 -2.67 24.43 1.78
C LYS A 277 -2.59 23.01 2.34
N LEU A 278 -2.93 22.00 1.54
CA LEU A 278 -2.85 20.59 1.98
C LEU A 278 -1.42 20.14 2.25
N ALA A 279 -0.46 20.58 1.43
CA ALA A 279 0.95 20.23 1.56
C ALA A 279 1.54 20.64 2.92
N GLN A 280 1.02 21.72 3.52
CA GLN A 280 1.45 22.21 4.82
C GLN A 280 0.91 21.36 6.00
N THR A 281 -0.06 20.47 5.77
CA THR A 281 -0.70 19.68 6.84
C THR A 281 0.18 18.54 7.35
N PRO A 282 0.10 18.18 8.65
CA PRO A 282 0.80 17.00 9.19
C PRO A 282 0.41 15.70 8.46
N THR A 283 -0.86 15.58 8.06
CA THR A 283 -1.35 14.42 7.28
C THR A 283 -0.56 14.25 5.98
N ALA A 284 -0.37 15.32 5.19
CA ALA A 284 0.38 15.24 3.94
C ALA A 284 1.85 14.83 4.20
N ARG A 285 2.50 15.44 5.20
CA ARG A 285 3.88 15.09 5.60
C ARG A 285 3.99 13.60 5.97
N ASN A 286 3.07 13.10 6.78
CA ASN A 286 3.08 11.71 7.24
C ASN A 286 2.75 10.71 6.13
N LEU A 287 1.81 11.03 5.23
CA LEU A 287 1.49 10.16 4.09
C LEU A 287 2.61 10.12 3.05
N ILE A 288 3.30 11.24 2.82
CA ILE A 288 4.53 11.28 2.02
C ILE A 288 5.64 10.47 2.68
N ARG A 289 5.83 10.60 4.00
CA ARG A 289 6.75 9.76 4.77
C ARG A 289 6.44 8.27 4.56
N ILE A 290 5.17 7.86 4.65
CA ILE A 290 4.75 6.47 4.43
C ILE A 290 5.10 5.98 3.03
N PHE A 291 4.97 6.81 2.00
CA PHE A 291 5.43 6.46 0.65
C PHE A 291 6.93 6.13 0.65
N PHE A 292 7.78 6.94 1.29
CA PHE A 292 9.21 6.65 1.40
C PHE A 292 9.53 5.44 2.28
N LEU A 293 8.77 5.22 3.36
CA LEU A 293 8.88 4.01 4.17
C LEU A 293 8.58 2.77 3.33
N GLN A 294 7.54 2.81 2.49
CA GLN A 294 7.22 1.72 1.57
C GLN A 294 8.35 1.47 0.56
N GLU A 295 8.89 2.53 -0.05
CA GLU A 295 10.02 2.40 -0.98
C GLU A 295 11.27 1.86 -0.28
N ARG A 296 11.50 2.25 0.97
CA ARG A 296 12.59 1.74 1.80
C ARG A 296 12.45 0.25 2.09
N LEU A 297 11.25 -0.24 2.43
CA LEU A 297 11.01 -1.69 2.59
C LEU A 297 11.25 -2.44 1.27
N LYS A 298 10.80 -1.92 0.13
CA LYS A 298 11.11 -2.51 -1.19
C LYS A 298 12.62 -2.48 -1.49
N ALA A 299 13.32 -1.45 -1.05
CA ALA A 299 14.76 -1.30 -1.26
C ALA A 299 15.56 -2.37 -0.53
N GLN A 300 15.08 -2.90 0.60
CA GLN A 300 15.75 -4.01 1.31
C GLN A 300 15.94 -5.25 0.42
N GLY A 301 15.00 -5.53 -0.49
CA GLY A 301 15.10 -6.62 -1.46
C GLY A 301 15.69 -6.21 -2.82
N SER A 302 16.47 -5.12 -2.90
CA SER A 302 17.04 -4.61 -4.16
C SER A 302 18.54 -4.86 -4.26
N GLY A 303 19.06 -4.91 -5.50
CA GLY A 303 20.50 -5.02 -5.76
C GLY A 303 21.06 -6.45 -5.76
N ILE A 304 20.23 -7.46 -5.50
CA ILE A 304 20.61 -8.88 -5.49
C ILE A 304 19.52 -9.72 -6.16
N GLU A 305 19.91 -10.74 -6.92
CA GLU A 305 18.99 -11.76 -7.43
C GLU A 305 18.65 -12.78 -6.34
N HIS A 306 17.36 -13.09 -6.18
CA HIS A 306 16.92 -14.05 -5.16
C HIS A 306 17.35 -15.50 -5.48
N GLY A 307 17.53 -15.85 -6.75
CA GLY A 307 17.91 -17.19 -7.19
C GLY A 307 16.85 -18.28 -6.99
N ILE A 308 15.65 -17.91 -6.54
CA ILE A 308 14.54 -18.84 -6.25
C ILE A 308 13.64 -19.00 -7.47
N LYS A 309 13.46 -20.22 -7.95
CA LYS A 309 12.55 -20.59 -9.05
C LYS A 309 11.43 -21.51 -8.57
N HIS A 310 11.76 -22.45 -7.68
CA HIS A 310 10.82 -23.41 -7.10
C HIS A 310 10.65 -23.16 -5.59
N VAL A 311 9.42 -22.85 -5.19
CA VAL A 311 8.99 -22.77 -3.79
C VAL A 311 8.26 -24.04 -3.39
N HIS A 312 8.67 -24.69 -2.32
CA HIS A 312 7.93 -25.82 -1.73
C HIS A 312 7.26 -25.38 -0.44
N VAL A 313 5.95 -25.56 -0.32
CA VAL A 313 5.19 -25.16 0.88
C VAL A 313 4.67 -26.40 1.59
N ILE A 314 5.00 -26.52 2.88
CA ILE A 314 4.63 -27.67 3.72
C ILE A 314 3.52 -27.26 4.69
N GLY A 315 2.36 -27.86 4.53
CA GLY A 315 1.11 -27.52 5.24
C GLY A 315 0.13 -26.81 4.31
N ALA A 316 -0.95 -27.48 3.92
CA ALA A 316 -2.00 -26.97 3.03
C ALA A 316 -3.20 -26.36 3.78
N GLY A 317 -2.98 -25.95 5.02
CA GLY A 317 -3.92 -25.12 5.78
C GLY A 317 -4.20 -23.77 5.10
N VAL A 318 -4.89 -22.87 5.79
CA VAL A 318 -5.24 -21.56 5.24
C VAL A 318 -3.99 -20.78 4.82
N MET A 319 -3.00 -20.66 5.71
CA MET A 319 -1.78 -19.89 5.45
C MET A 319 -0.92 -20.50 4.35
N GLY A 320 -0.51 -21.77 4.48
CA GLY A 320 0.37 -22.39 3.49
C GLY A 320 -0.27 -22.48 2.10
N GLY A 321 -1.57 -22.79 2.02
CA GLY A 321 -2.32 -22.75 0.77
C GLY A 321 -2.33 -21.36 0.11
N ASP A 322 -2.54 -20.30 0.90
CA ASP A 322 -2.57 -18.93 0.41
C ASP A 322 -1.17 -18.42 0.00
N ILE A 323 -0.11 -18.81 0.73
CA ILE A 323 1.30 -18.54 0.37
C ILE A 323 1.62 -19.20 -0.98
N ALA A 324 1.29 -20.49 -1.11
CA ALA A 324 1.53 -21.26 -2.33
C ALA A 324 0.79 -20.66 -3.53
N ALA A 325 -0.49 -20.34 -3.35
CA ALA A 325 -1.30 -19.69 -4.38
C ALA A 325 -0.75 -18.32 -4.78
N TRP A 326 -0.31 -17.52 -3.82
CA TRP A 326 0.24 -16.19 -4.11
C TRP A 326 1.58 -16.27 -4.85
N ALA A 327 2.49 -17.15 -4.45
CA ALA A 327 3.77 -17.36 -5.12
C ALA A 327 3.56 -17.84 -6.57
N ALA A 328 2.66 -18.79 -6.81
CA ALA A 328 2.34 -19.28 -8.15
C ALA A 328 1.69 -18.21 -9.04
N LEU A 329 0.79 -17.38 -8.47
CA LEU A 329 0.22 -16.21 -9.17
C LEU A 329 1.30 -15.20 -9.59
N LYS A 330 2.40 -15.12 -8.83
CA LYS A 330 3.54 -14.24 -9.11
C LYS A 330 4.57 -14.85 -10.07
N GLY A 331 4.33 -16.07 -10.55
CA GLY A 331 5.10 -16.68 -11.63
C GLY A 331 6.13 -17.71 -11.19
N PHE A 332 6.16 -18.07 -9.90
CA PHE A 332 7.04 -19.10 -9.37
C PHE A 332 6.46 -20.50 -9.58
N GLU A 333 7.31 -21.51 -9.76
CA GLU A 333 6.90 -22.90 -9.65
C GLU A 333 6.69 -23.25 -8.17
N VAL A 334 5.59 -23.91 -7.85
CA VAL A 334 5.18 -24.17 -6.47
C VAL A 334 4.69 -25.60 -6.32
N THR A 335 5.21 -26.32 -5.33
CA THR A 335 4.63 -27.58 -4.85
C THR A 335 4.07 -27.39 -3.45
N LEU A 336 2.86 -27.90 -3.22
CA LEU A 336 2.13 -27.80 -1.95
C LEU A 336 1.94 -29.20 -1.35
N GLN A 337 2.55 -29.41 -0.20
CA GLN A 337 2.51 -30.66 0.54
C GLN A 337 1.56 -30.59 1.74
N ASP A 338 0.84 -31.68 1.97
CA ASP A 338 0.20 -32.02 3.24
C ASP A 338 0.11 -33.55 3.34
N ARG A 339 -0.34 -34.07 4.48
CA ARG A 339 -0.36 -35.51 4.80
C ARG A 339 -1.20 -36.33 3.82
N GLU A 340 -2.27 -35.75 3.29
CA GLU A 340 -3.23 -36.40 2.38
C GLU A 340 -3.83 -35.37 1.42
N MET A 341 -4.23 -35.81 0.22
CA MET A 341 -4.82 -34.94 -0.80
C MET A 341 -6.07 -34.20 -0.33
N LYS A 342 -6.84 -34.77 0.61
CA LYS A 342 -8.04 -34.12 1.19
C LYS A 342 -7.73 -32.80 1.91
N PHE A 343 -6.49 -32.59 2.37
CA PHE A 343 -6.04 -31.33 2.97
C PHE A 343 -5.49 -30.36 1.92
N VAL A 344 -4.92 -30.89 0.82
CA VAL A 344 -4.37 -30.09 -0.29
C VAL A 344 -5.46 -29.55 -1.22
N GLN A 345 -6.46 -30.35 -1.56
CA GLN A 345 -7.50 -29.99 -2.52
C GLN A 345 -8.24 -28.68 -2.16
N PRO A 346 -8.66 -28.44 -0.90
CA PRO A 346 -9.31 -27.18 -0.54
C PRO A 346 -8.42 -25.94 -0.77
N ALA A 347 -7.09 -26.07 -0.64
CA ALA A 347 -6.17 -24.98 -0.93
C ALA A 347 -6.09 -24.69 -2.44
N LEU A 348 -6.06 -25.74 -3.28
CA LEU A 348 -6.09 -25.60 -4.74
C LEU A 348 -7.39 -24.95 -5.23
N ASP A 349 -8.52 -25.30 -4.63
CA ASP A 349 -9.82 -24.72 -4.98
C ASP A 349 -9.87 -23.21 -4.65
N ARG A 350 -9.36 -22.82 -3.47
CA ARG A 350 -9.21 -21.41 -3.10
C ARG A 350 -8.25 -20.67 -4.03
N ALA A 351 -7.16 -21.31 -4.45
CA ALA A 351 -6.20 -20.74 -5.40
C ALA A 351 -6.86 -20.45 -6.75
N ARG A 352 -7.64 -21.39 -7.30
CA ARG A 352 -8.39 -21.20 -8.54
C ARG A 352 -9.36 -20.02 -8.44
N GLN A 353 -10.14 -19.92 -7.37
CA GLN A 353 -11.05 -18.78 -7.13
C GLN A 353 -10.30 -17.44 -7.06
N LEU A 354 -9.13 -17.41 -6.40
CA LEU A 354 -8.27 -16.23 -6.36
C LEU A 354 -7.81 -15.83 -7.76
N TYR A 355 -7.38 -16.79 -8.58
CA TYR A 355 -6.87 -16.55 -9.92
C TYR A 355 -7.97 -16.05 -10.86
N GLU A 356 -9.15 -16.67 -10.84
CA GLU A 356 -10.33 -16.22 -11.62
C GLU A 356 -10.68 -14.76 -11.30
N LYS A 357 -10.68 -14.40 -10.02
CA LYS A 357 -10.95 -13.04 -9.55
C LYS A 357 -9.89 -12.02 -10.00
N LYS A 358 -8.60 -12.40 -9.99
CA LYS A 358 -7.47 -11.49 -10.23
C LYS A 358 -7.11 -11.36 -11.71
N LEU A 359 -7.05 -12.48 -12.44
CA LEU A 359 -6.54 -12.54 -13.80
C LEU A 359 -7.64 -12.29 -14.85
N LYS A 360 -8.89 -12.66 -14.54
CA LYS A 360 -10.09 -12.39 -15.37
C LYS A 360 -9.97 -12.89 -16.82
N ALA A 361 -9.12 -13.89 -17.06
CA ALA A 361 -8.88 -14.50 -18.36
C ALA A 361 -8.55 -15.99 -18.17
N PRO A 362 -9.32 -16.94 -18.73
CA PRO A 362 -9.18 -18.38 -18.46
C PRO A 362 -7.78 -18.93 -18.72
N GLU A 363 -7.13 -18.52 -19.81
CA GLU A 363 -5.80 -18.97 -20.18
C GLU A 363 -4.72 -18.57 -19.16
N LYS A 364 -4.89 -17.40 -18.52
CA LYS A 364 -3.99 -16.94 -17.46
C LYS A 364 -4.24 -17.71 -16.15
N VAL A 365 -5.50 -18.06 -15.88
CA VAL A 365 -5.88 -18.89 -14.71
C VAL A 365 -5.23 -20.27 -14.83
N GLU A 366 -5.38 -20.94 -15.97
CA GLU A 366 -4.77 -22.27 -16.17
C GLU A 366 -3.24 -22.20 -16.15
N ALA A 367 -2.63 -21.14 -16.69
CA ALA A 367 -1.19 -20.93 -16.58
C ALA A 367 -0.72 -20.79 -15.12
N ALA A 368 -1.46 -20.09 -14.27
CA ALA A 368 -1.16 -19.98 -12.84
C ALA A 368 -1.41 -21.29 -12.08
N MET A 369 -2.47 -22.04 -12.42
CA MET A 369 -2.75 -23.36 -11.83
C MET A 369 -1.67 -24.39 -12.18
N ARG A 370 -1.13 -24.40 -13.41
CA ARG A 370 -0.04 -25.31 -13.78
C ARG A 370 1.24 -25.13 -12.95
N ARG A 371 1.47 -23.91 -12.45
CA ARG A 371 2.59 -23.62 -11.56
C ARG A 371 2.37 -24.12 -10.14
N LEU A 372 1.13 -24.33 -9.70
CA LEU A 372 0.80 -24.80 -8.36
C LEU A 372 0.40 -26.29 -8.39
N ARG A 373 1.31 -27.16 -7.96
CA ARG A 373 1.12 -28.61 -7.97
C ARG A 373 0.93 -29.17 -6.56
N ALA A 374 0.00 -30.10 -6.39
CA ALA A 374 -0.08 -30.92 -5.18
C ALA A 374 1.12 -31.87 -5.11
N ASP A 375 1.64 -32.09 -3.91
CA ASP A 375 2.78 -32.97 -3.67
C ASP A 375 2.66 -33.61 -2.28
N VAL A 376 1.76 -34.60 -2.17
CA VAL A 376 1.48 -35.30 -0.90
C VAL A 376 2.71 -36.07 -0.40
N GLU A 377 3.50 -36.62 -1.33
CA GLU A 377 4.69 -37.42 -1.02
C GLU A 377 5.89 -36.55 -0.59
N GLY A 378 5.86 -35.24 -0.89
CA GLY A 378 6.92 -34.30 -0.51
C GLY A 378 8.17 -34.39 -1.40
N GLY A 379 8.06 -34.96 -2.60
CA GLY A 379 9.20 -35.12 -3.52
C GLY A 379 9.78 -33.78 -4.00
N GLY A 380 9.01 -32.70 -3.89
CA GLY A 380 9.39 -31.34 -4.24
C GLY A 380 10.47 -30.75 -3.34
N VAL A 381 10.64 -31.22 -2.09
CA VAL A 381 11.64 -30.71 -1.14
C VAL A 381 13.04 -30.72 -1.75
N ALA A 382 13.45 -31.83 -2.38
CA ALA A 382 14.79 -32.02 -2.93
C ALA A 382 15.12 -31.13 -4.15
N SER A 383 14.11 -30.44 -4.70
CA SER A 383 14.23 -29.55 -5.85
C SER A 383 13.88 -28.09 -5.53
N ALA A 384 13.50 -27.81 -4.28
CA ALA A 384 13.08 -26.49 -3.85
C ALA A 384 14.29 -25.58 -3.60
N ASP A 385 14.29 -24.38 -4.16
CA ASP A 385 15.26 -23.34 -3.79
C ASP A 385 14.87 -22.69 -2.44
N LEU A 386 13.58 -22.72 -2.12
CA LEU A 386 12.99 -22.22 -0.89
C LEU A 386 11.88 -23.16 -0.41
N ALA A 387 12.05 -23.77 0.76
CA ALA A 387 11.00 -24.50 1.47
C ALA A 387 10.37 -23.60 2.54
N ILE A 388 9.04 -23.51 2.58
CA ILE A 388 8.29 -22.72 3.56
C ILE A 388 7.42 -23.66 4.39
N GLU A 389 7.72 -23.78 5.67
CA GLU A 389 6.92 -24.52 6.64
C GLU A 389 5.76 -23.64 7.15
N ALA A 390 4.54 -24.18 7.05
CA ALA A 390 3.29 -23.55 7.50
C ALA A 390 2.34 -24.58 8.16
N ILE A 391 2.91 -25.51 8.92
CA ILE A 391 2.18 -26.46 9.78
C ILE A 391 1.71 -25.78 11.07
N TYR A 392 0.91 -26.49 11.86
CA TYR A 392 0.36 -25.98 13.12
C TYR A 392 1.44 -25.55 14.12
N GLU A 393 1.07 -24.63 15.01
CA GLU A 393 2.00 -23.94 15.90
C GLU A 393 2.43 -24.84 17.07
N ASN A 394 3.39 -25.74 16.82
CA ASN A 394 4.00 -26.63 17.80
C ASN A 394 5.49 -26.83 17.50
N ALA A 395 6.37 -26.44 18.43
CA ALA A 395 7.82 -26.48 18.23
C ALA A 395 8.34 -27.89 17.90
N ARG A 396 7.95 -28.90 18.68
CA ARG A 396 8.39 -30.29 18.46
C ARG A 396 7.97 -30.84 17.09
N ALA A 397 6.75 -30.53 16.65
CA ALA A 397 6.28 -30.96 15.33
C ALA A 397 7.07 -30.30 14.19
N LYS A 398 7.40 -29.02 14.33
CA LYS A 398 8.20 -28.26 13.37
C LYS A 398 9.64 -28.79 13.33
N GLU A 399 10.28 -28.98 14.48
CA GLU A 399 11.63 -29.56 14.57
C GLU A 399 11.71 -30.96 13.96
N ALA A 400 10.73 -31.82 14.25
CA ALA A 400 10.67 -33.17 13.67
C ALA A 400 10.52 -33.14 12.15
N LEU A 401 9.72 -32.20 11.62
CA LEU A 401 9.60 -31.97 10.18
C LEU A 401 10.95 -31.51 9.60
N TYR A 402 11.61 -30.54 10.23
CA TYR A 402 12.89 -30.01 9.76
C TYR A 402 13.96 -31.11 9.67
N ALA A 403 14.06 -31.96 10.70
CA ALA A 403 14.99 -33.08 10.72
C ALA A 403 14.75 -34.08 9.56
N GLY A 404 13.51 -34.22 9.10
CA GLY A 404 13.15 -35.10 7.98
C GLY A 404 13.41 -34.50 6.60
N ILE A 405 13.32 -33.17 6.44
CA ILE A 405 13.47 -32.50 5.14
C ILE A 405 14.89 -31.95 4.90
N GLU A 406 15.59 -31.52 5.95
CA GLU A 406 16.93 -30.94 5.82
C GLU A 406 17.94 -31.83 5.08
N PRO A 407 17.97 -33.17 5.30
CA PRO A 407 18.89 -34.06 4.57
C PRO A 407 18.64 -34.13 3.06
N GLN A 408 17.49 -33.65 2.58
CA GLN A 408 17.13 -33.65 1.16
C GLN A 408 17.65 -32.39 0.44
N PHE A 409 18.06 -31.35 1.18
CA PHE A 409 18.70 -30.17 0.62
C PHE A 409 20.12 -30.48 0.17
N ARG A 410 20.55 -29.89 -0.95
CA ARG A 410 21.83 -30.18 -1.60
C ARG A 410 22.92 -29.21 -1.14
N ALA A 411 22.70 -27.89 -1.22
CA ALA A 411 23.73 -26.91 -0.87
C ALA A 411 23.21 -25.52 -0.45
N ASP A 412 22.45 -24.81 -1.29
CA ASP A 412 22.10 -23.39 -1.08
C ASP A 412 20.60 -23.13 -0.88
N GLU A 413 19.81 -24.17 -0.63
CA GLU A 413 18.37 -24.10 -0.38
C GLU A 413 18.07 -23.42 0.95
N ILE A 414 16.99 -22.63 0.96
CA ILE A 414 16.53 -21.89 2.14
C ILE A 414 15.40 -22.67 2.81
N LEU A 415 15.48 -22.87 4.13
CA LEU A 415 14.36 -23.31 4.94
C LEU A 415 13.76 -22.12 5.67
N ALA A 416 12.48 -21.85 5.46
CA ALA A 416 11.76 -20.76 6.12
C ALA A 416 10.62 -21.31 6.97
N SER A 417 10.43 -20.77 8.18
CA SER A 417 9.22 -21.00 8.97
C SER A 417 8.25 -19.81 8.87
N ASN A 418 6.97 -20.10 8.70
CA ASN A 418 5.87 -19.12 8.84
C ASN A 418 5.30 -19.10 10.28
N THR A 419 6.07 -19.52 11.29
CA THR A 419 5.67 -19.37 12.70
C THR A 419 5.30 -17.93 13.03
N SER A 420 4.35 -17.73 13.93
CA SER A 420 3.83 -16.42 14.33
C SER A 420 4.25 -16.02 15.75
N SER A 421 4.66 -16.98 16.58
CA SER A 421 5.02 -16.73 17.98
C SER A 421 6.22 -17.51 18.50
N ILE A 422 6.58 -18.65 17.90
CA ILE A 422 7.70 -19.48 18.38
C ILE A 422 9.02 -18.77 18.03
N PRO A 423 9.92 -18.54 19.01
CA PRO A 423 11.23 -17.97 18.73
C PRO A 423 12.05 -18.84 17.77
N LEU A 424 12.68 -18.22 16.77
CA LEU A 424 13.53 -18.99 15.84
C LEU A 424 14.74 -19.63 16.51
N ASP A 425 15.21 -19.04 17.62
CA ASP A 425 16.30 -19.61 18.41
C ASP A 425 15.97 -20.99 18.99
N GLU A 426 14.70 -21.26 19.28
CA GLU A 426 14.23 -22.59 19.68
C GLU A 426 14.23 -23.53 18.48
N LEU A 427 13.59 -23.11 17.38
CA LEU A 427 13.38 -23.94 16.19
C LEU A 427 14.69 -24.32 15.46
N ARG A 428 15.71 -23.46 15.51
CA ARG A 428 16.97 -23.71 14.82
C ARG A 428 17.88 -24.69 15.55
N GLY A 429 17.64 -24.97 16.83
CA GLY A 429 18.61 -25.64 17.72
C GLY A 429 19.07 -27.01 17.23
N ASN A 430 18.20 -27.72 16.51
CA ASN A 430 18.46 -29.07 16.01
C ASN A 430 18.80 -29.14 14.51
N LEU A 431 18.93 -27.99 13.83
CA LEU A 431 19.30 -27.93 12.42
C LEU A 431 20.81 -28.15 12.21
N LYS A 432 21.17 -28.87 11.15
CA LYS A 432 22.58 -29.05 10.73
C LYS A 432 23.11 -27.83 9.98
N ALA A 433 22.24 -27.09 9.29
CA ALA A 433 22.59 -25.90 8.51
C ALA A 433 21.74 -24.69 8.91
N PRO A 434 21.80 -24.26 10.19
CA PRO A 434 20.99 -23.14 10.71
C PRO A 434 21.27 -21.83 9.98
N GLN A 435 22.43 -21.66 9.35
CA GLN A 435 22.76 -20.48 8.54
C GLN A 435 21.87 -20.28 7.30
N ARG A 436 21.10 -21.31 6.90
CA ARG A 436 20.13 -21.26 5.80
C ARG A 436 18.67 -21.22 6.28
N PHE A 437 18.46 -21.10 7.60
CA PHE A 437 17.15 -21.08 8.21
C PHE A 437 16.74 -19.66 8.61
N LEU A 438 15.50 -19.28 8.32
CA LEU A 438 14.95 -17.98 8.75
C LEU A 438 13.43 -18.05 8.92
N GLY A 439 12.83 -16.97 9.40
CA GLY A 439 11.37 -16.84 9.41
C GLY A 439 10.90 -16.03 8.21
N LEU A 440 9.85 -16.51 7.54
CA LEU A 440 9.05 -15.73 6.61
C LEU A 440 7.63 -15.65 7.17
N HIS A 441 7.40 -14.67 8.04
CA HIS A 441 6.11 -14.53 8.69
C HIS A 441 5.18 -13.68 7.82
N PHE A 442 4.23 -14.37 7.18
CA PHE A 442 3.16 -13.79 6.37
C PHE A 442 1.92 -13.47 7.23
N PHE A 443 1.15 -12.48 6.80
CA PHE A 443 -0.09 -12.08 7.46
C PHE A 443 -1.32 -12.49 6.64
N ASN A 444 -2.35 -13.01 7.33
CA ASN A 444 -3.62 -13.42 6.73
C ASN A 444 -4.55 -12.20 6.50
N PRO A 445 -5.21 -12.05 5.33
CA PRO A 445 -5.05 -12.82 4.09
C PRO A 445 -3.82 -12.44 3.29
N VAL A 446 -3.07 -13.45 2.82
CA VAL A 446 -1.81 -13.26 2.10
C VAL A 446 -2.03 -12.40 0.86
N ALA A 447 -3.12 -12.54 0.13
CA ALA A 447 -3.37 -11.72 -1.07
C ALA A 447 -3.62 -10.22 -0.79
N GLN A 448 -3.88 -9.83 0.46
CA GLN A 448 -4.25 -8.47 0.86
C GLN A 448 -3.17 -7.79 1.71
N MET A 449 -2.54 -8.54 2.62
CA MET A 449 -1.54 -8.00 3.53
C MET A 449 -0.20 -7.78 2.80
N PRO A 450 0.35 -6.55 2.79
CA PRO A 450 1.54 -6.25 2.00
C PRO A 450 2.84 -6.68 2.69
N LEU A 451 2.89 -6.69 4.03
CA LEU A 451 4.10 -6.95 4.80
C LEU A 451 4.44 -8.45 4.85
N VAL A 452 5.74 -8.76 4.89
CA VAL A 452 6.29 -10.04 5.36
C VAL A 452 7.44 -9.71 6.31
N GLU A 453 7.41 -10.26 7.52
CA GLU A 453 8.55 -10.17 8.44
C GLU A 453 9.59 -11.23 8.05
N VAL A 454 10.81 -10.79 7.72
CA VAL A 454 11.96 -11.65 7.49
C VAL A 454 12.72 -11.74 8.79
N VAL A 455 12.50 -12.83 9.51
CA VAL A 455 12.93 -12.99 10.90
C VAL A 455 14.31 -13.63 10.94
N ARG A 456 15.27 -12.96 11.57
CA ARG A 456 16.66 -13.43 11.72
C ARG A 456 16.93 -14.01 13.11
N HIS A 457 17.85 -14.96 13.17
CA HIS A 457 18.48 -15.45 14.39
C HIS A 457 20.00 -15.24 14.31
N ASP A 458 20.70 -15.54 15.41
CA ASP A 458 22.15 -15.29 15.60
C ASP A 458 23.11 -15.97 14.60
N GLN A 459 22.70 -17.07 13.97
CA GLN A 459 23.51 -17.88 13.05
C GLN A 459 23.13 -17.72 11.56
N LEU A 460 22.11 -16.91 11.23
CA LEU A 460 21.65 -16.73 9.84
C LEU A 460 22.75 -16.07 8.98
N ASP A 461 23.00 -16.65 7.81
CA ASP A 461 23.87 -16.02 6.81
C ASP A 461 23.20 -14.75 6.23
N PRO A 462 23.85 -13.57 6.31
CA PRO A 462 23.33 -12.34 5.73
C PRO A 462 23.03 -12.44 4.22
N ALA A 463 23.72 -13.31 3.47
CA ALA A 463 23.42 -13.54 2.06
C ALA A 463 22.06 -14.23 1.86
N ILE A 464 21.71 -15.17 2.75
CA ILE A 464 20.41 -15.86 2.75
C ILE A 464 19.29 -14.91 3.13
N GLU A 465 19.50 -14.06 4.15
CA GLU A 465 18.56 -12.98 4.51
C GLU A 465 18.26 -12.10 3.29
N LYS A 466 19.29 -11.63 2.58
CA LYS A 466 19.13 -10.80 1.38
C LYS A 466 18.37 -11.49 0.25
N ARG A 467 18.60 -12.79 0.02
CA ARG A 467 17.83 -13.59 -0.96
C ARG A 467 16.36 -13.66 -0.58
N ALA A 468 16.04 -13.86 0.70
CA ALA A 468 14.67 -13.88 1.20
C ALA A 468 13.98 -12.50 1.08
N LEU A 469 14.66 -11.41 1.42
CA LEU A 469 14.19 -10.04 1.19
C LEU A 469 13.88 -9.79 -0.30
N ALA A 470 14.78 -10.22 -1.20
CA ALA A 470 14.60 -10.11 -2.64
C ALA A 470 13.43 -10.97 -3.16
N PHE A 471 13.23 -12.17 -2.62
CA PHE A 471 12.08 -13.02 -2.92
C PHE A 471 10.76 -12.36 -2.51
N CYS A 472 10.65 -11.84 -1.28
CA CYS A 472 9.47 -11.11 -0.81
C CYS A 472 9.13 -9.94 -1.74
N LYS A 473 10.13 -9.17 -2.18
CA LYS A 473 9.93 -8.12 -3.18
C LYS A 473 9.42 -8.66 -4.52
N ALA A 474 9.99 -9.76 -5.02
CA ALA A 474 9.60 -10.38 -6.29
C ALA A 474 8.15 -10.86 -6.29
N ILE A 475 7.64 -11.38 -5.16
CA ILE A 475 6.22 -11.71 -5.00
C ILE A 475 5.33 -10.49 -4.69
N GLY A 476 5.88 -9.28 -4.76
CA GLY A 476 5.16 -8.02 -4.55
C GLY A 476 4.78 -7.75 -3.09
N LYS A 477 5.56 -8.27 -2.14
CA LYS A 477 5.46 -7.97 -0.70
C LYS A 477 6.47 -6.91 -0.28
N LEU A 478 6.25 -6.34 0.89
CA LEU A 478 7.13 -5.41 1.59
C LEU A 478 7.87 -6.22 2.66
N PRO A 479 9.13 -6.59 2.43
CA PRO A 479 9.91 -7.27 3.45
C PRO A 479 10.35 -6.28 4.54
N VAL A 480 10.33 -6.72 5.79
CA VAL A 480 10.99 -6.04 6.91
C VAL A 480 11.87 -7.04 7.64
N ALA A 481 13.19 -6.79 7.66
CA ALA A 481 14.10 -7.57 8.49
C ALA A 481 13.83 -7.31 9.97
N VAL A 482 13.62 -8.37 10.76
CA VAL A 482 13.31 -8.29 12.19
C VAL A 482 14.09 -9.35 12.97
N LYS A 483 14.45 -9.05 14.22
CA LYS A 483 15.04 -10.02 15.15
C LYS A 483 14.01 -11.06 15.59
N GLY A 484 14.45 -12.30 15.79
CA GLY A 484 13.65 -13.44 16.26
C GLY A 484 13.22 -13.40 17.74
N THR A 485 12.84 -12.22 18.27
CA THR A 485 12.24 -12.12 19.62
C THR A 485 10.83 -12.72 19.63
N PRO A 486 10.29 -13.17 20.78
CA PRO A 486 8.91 -13.63 20.87
C PRO A 486 7.92 -12.63 20.25
N GLY A 487 7.13 -13.09 19.26
CA GLY A 487 6.15 -12.26 18.54
C GLY A 487 6.74 -11.25 17.55
N PHE A 488 8.06 -11.33 17.30
CA PHE A 488 8.82 -10.52 16.35
C PHE A 488 8.59 -9.02 16.56
N LEU A 489 8.15 -8.29 15.52
CA LEU A 489 7.83 -6.88 15.63
C LEU A 489 6.30 -6.67 15.73
N VAL A 490 5.56 -7.19 14.76
CA VAL A 490 4.14 -6.86 14.58
C VAL A 490 3.27 -7.44 15.70
N ASN A 491 3.38 -8.75 15.98
CA ASN A 491 2.56 -9.39 16.99
C ASN A 491 2.94 -8.91 18.39
N ARG A 492 4.24 -8.72 18.65
CA ARG A 492 4.78 -8.15 19.88
C ARG A 492 4.14 -6.80 20.21
N ILE A 493 4.07 -5.89 19.24
CA ILE A 493 3.50 -4.55 19.41
C ILE A 493 1.96 -4.57 19.44
N LEU A 494 1.31 -5.42 18.65
CA LEU A 494 -0.15 -5.48 18.56
C LEU A 494 -0.80 -6.09 19.81
N MET A 495 -0.13 -7.02 20.48
CA MET A 495 -0.72 -7.79 21.58
C MET A 495 -1.12 -6.93 22.79
N PRO A 496 -0.28 -5.99 23.29
CA PRO A 496 -0.69 -5.07 24.36
C PRO A 496 -2.00 -4.31 24.07
N TYR A 497 -2.19 -3.87 22.82
CA TYR A 497 -3.42 -3.18 22.38
C TYR A 497 -4.65 -4.10 22.44
N LEU A 498 -4.53 -5.34 21.95
CA LEU A 498 -5.63 -6.30 21.96
C LEU A 498 -5.97 -6.75 23.38
N LEU A 499 -4.98 -7.07 24.20
CA LEU A 499 -5.20 -7.52 25.58
C LEU A 499 -5.86 -6.41 26.42
N GLU A 500 -5.44 -5.16 26.27
CA GLU A 500 -6.06 -4.06 27.00
C GLU A 500 -7.48 -3.76 26.50
N ALA A 501 -7.76 -3.90 25.21
CA ALA A 501 -9.12 -3.78 24.69
C ALA A 501 -10.05 -4.88 25.22
N LEU A 502 -9.58 -6.13 25.31
CA LEU A 502 -10.32 -7.24 25.90
C LEU A 502 -10.52 -7.07 27.41
N ARG A 503 -9.55 -6.46 28.09
CA ARG A 503 -9.66 -6.08 29.50
C ARG A 503 -10.71 -4.99 29.72
N LEU A 504 -10.69 -3.93 28.92
CA LEU A 504 -11.74 -2.90 28.92
C LEU A 504 -13.14 -3.48 28.64
N TYR A 505 -13.22 -4.46 27.73
CA TYR A 505 -14.47 -5.15 27.45
C TYR A 505 -14.97 -5.96 28.66
N SER A 506 -14.07 -6.64 29.38
CA SER A 506 -14.41 -7.38 30.60
C SER A 506 -14.69 -6.46 31.80
N GLU A 507 -14.17 -5.24 31.82
CA GLU A 507 -14.55 -4.16 32.74
C GLU A 507 -15.93 -3.54 32.42
N GLY A 508 -16.60 -4.00 31.35
CA GLY A 508 -17.96 -3.59 31.00
C GLY A 508 -18.06 -2.49 29.94
N VAL A 509 -16.94 -2.06 29.33
CA VAL A 509 -17.01 -1.10 28.22
C VAL A 509 -17.60 -1.80 26.98
N PRO A 510 -18.71 -1.28 26.41
CA PRO A 510 -19.35 -1.92 25.27
C PRO A 510 -18.39 -2.04 24.08
N GLY A 511 -18.32 -3.22 23.47
CA GLY A 511 -17.43 -3.46 22.32
C GLY A 511 -17.56 -2.43 21.20
N PRO A 512 -18.78 -2.00 20.78
CA PRO A 512 -18.93 -1.01 19.72
C PRO A 512 -18.36 0.37 20.10
N VAL A 513 -18.24 0.69 21.40
CA VAL A 513 -17.55 1.89 21.88
C VAL A 513 -16.05 1.74 21.69
N LEU A 514 -15.45 0.62 22.08
CA LEU A 514 -14.02 0.33 21.89
C LEU A 514 -13.64 0.40 20.40
N ASP A 515 -14.43 -0.23 19.55
CA ASP A 515 -14.25 -0.19 18.10
C ASP A 515 -14.34 1.23 17.55
N ARG A 516 -15.29 2.03 18.03
CA ARG A 516 -15.46 3.43 17.60
C ARG A 516 -14.29 4.29 18.04
N GLU A 517 -13.82 4.17 19.28
CA GLU A 517 -12.71 4.98 19.79
C GLU A 517 -11.38 4.63 19.11
N ALA A 518 -11.14 3.36 18.77
CA ALA A 518 -9.99 2.96 17.96
C ALA A 518 -10.06 3.48 16.51
N LYS A 519 -11.24 3.40 15.86
CA LYS A 519 -11.45 3.99 14.53
C LYS A 519 -11.35 5.52 14.54
N LYS A 520 -11.76 6.16 15.63
CA LYS A 520 -11.58 7.61 15.88
C LYS A 520 -10.12 7.96 16.09
N PHE A 521 -9.30 7.09 16.69
CA PHE A 521 -7.85 7.30 16.74
C PHE A 521 -7.23 7.23 15.33
N GLY A 522 -7.75 6.32 14.50
CA GLY A 522 -7.32 6.13 13.11
C GLY A 522 -7.07 4.68 12.69
N MET A 523 -7.35 3.71 13.56
CA MET A 523 -7.17 2.29 13.25
C MET A 523 -8.17 1.85 12.16
N PRO A 524 -7.78 0.95 11.23
CA PRO A 524 -8.64 0.50 10.13
C PRO A 524 -9.80 -0.37 10.61
N MET A 525 -9.60 -1.09 11.72
CA MET A 525 -10.56 -1.97 12.34
C MET A 525 -10.55 -1.72 13.86
N GLY A 526 -11.72 -1.88 14.49
CA GLY A 526 -11.81 -1.81 15.94
C GLY A 526 -11.22 -3.07 16.59
N PRO A 527 -10.73 -3.01 17.84
CA PRO A 527 -10.01 -4.11 18.45
C PRO A 527 -10.90 -5.34 18.71
N ILE A 528 -12.20 -5.15 18.99
CA ILE A 528 -13.12 -6.25 19.25
C ILE A 528 -13.45 -6.97 17.94
N GLU A 529 -13.75 -6.21 16.89
CA GLU A 529 -13.94 -6.73 15.54
C GLU A 529 -12.67 -7.42 15.01
N LEU A 530 -11.49 -6.88 15.33
CA LEU A 530 -10.19 -7.46 14.97
C LEU A 530 -9.94 -8.79 15.69
N ALA A 531 -10.13 -8.84 17.02
CA ALA A 531 -9.95 -10.05 17.80
C ALA A 531 -10.85 -11.20 17.31
N ASP A 532 -12.12 -10.91 17.00
CA ASP A 532 -13.05 -11.89 16.43
C ASP A 532 -12.68 -12.32 15.01
N THR A 533 -12.11 -11.41 14.20
CA THR A 533 -11.69 -11.71 12.82
C THR A 533 -10.45 -12.60 12.79
N VAL A 534 -9.47 -12.31 13.65
CA VAL A 534 -8.25 -13.12 13.83
C VAL A 534 -8.61 -14.48 14.44
N GLY A 535 -9.51 -14.46 15.42
CA GLY A 535 -9.93 -15.62 16.20
C GLY A 535 -9.44 -15.52 17.64
N LEU A 536 -10.35 -15.70 18.59
CA LEU A 536 -10.03 -15.61 20.02
C LEU A 536 -9.06 -16.70 20.49
N ASP A 537 -9.05 -17.85 19.82
CA ASP A 537 -8.12 -18.95 20.11
C ASP A 537 -6.70 -18.60 19.71
N VAL A 538 -6.53 -17.91 18.57
CA VAL A 538 -5.23 -17.37 18.15
C VAL A 538 -4.79 -16.26 19.10
N CYS A 539 -5.70 -15.33 19.45
CA CYS A 539 -5.40 -14.27 20.42
C CYS A 539 -4.95 -14.86 21.77
N ALA A 540 -5.61 -15.92 22.25
CA ALA A 540 -5.26 -16.60 23.48
C ALA A 540 -3.92 -17.36 23.36
N SER A 541 -3.67 -18.06 22.26
CA SER A 541 -2.41 -18.81 22.05
C SER A 541 -1.22 -17.87 21.98
N VAL A 542 -1.28 -16.81 21.16
CA VAL A 542 -0.22 -15.82 21.04
C VAL A 542 -0.11 -15.02 22.34
N GLY A 543 -1.24 -14.71 23.00
CA GLY A 543 -1.26 -14.08 24.31
C GLY A 543 -0.56 -14.93 25.37
N LYS A 544 -0.78 -16.25 25.42
CA LYS A 544 -0.11 -17.17 26.37
C LYS A 544 1.41 -17.19 26.17
N GLU A 545 1.86 -17.14 24.92
CA GLU A 545 3.28 -17.12 24.58
C GLU A 545 3.95 -15.78 24.92
N LEU A 546 3.30 -14.66 24.57
CA LEU A 546 3.89 -13.32 24.69
C LEU A 546 3.69 -12.69 26.06
N ALA A 547 2.60 -12.99 26.78
CA ALA A 547 2.28 -12.34 28.04
C ALA A 547 3.39 -12.47 29.10
N PRO A 548 4.02 -13.66 29.31
CA PRO A 548 5.15 -13.78 30.23
C PRO A 548 6.33 -12.89 29.83
N PHE A 549 6.67 -12.87 28.54
CA PHE A 549 7.76 -12.05 28.01
C PHE A 549 7.47 -10.54 28.14
N LEU A 550 6.21 -10.13 27.94
CA LEU A 550 5.79 -8.74 27.98
C LEU A 550 5.47 -8.22 29.39
N GLY A 551 5.44 -9.10 30.40
CA GLY A 551 4.97 -8.79 31.75
C GLY A 551 3.48 -8.45 31.80
N LEU A 552 2.67 -9.14 30.99
CA LEU A 552 1.23 -8.93 30.88
C LEU A 552 0.47 -10.13 31.43
N GLU A 553 -0.81 -9.92 31.72
CA GLU A 553 -1.75 -10.97 32.10
C GLU A 553 -2.85 -11.09 31.06
N LEU A 554 -3.29 -12.31 30.82
CA LEU A 554 -4.46 -12.57 29.98
C LEU A 554 -5.73 -11.98 30.64
N PRO A 555 -6.63 -11.39 29.84
CA PRO A 555 -7.88 -10.83 30.35
C PRO A 555 -8.80 -11.96 30.86
N PRO A 556 -9.60 -11.68 31.90
CA PRO A 556 -10.56 -12.65 32.43
C PRO A 556 -11.66 -12.98 31.42
N GLY A 557 -12.21 -14.19 31.48
CA GLY A 557 -13.33 -14.64 30.64
C GLY A 557 -12.98 -15.08 29.21
N LEU A 558 -11.71 -14.97 28.80
CA LEU A 558 -11.27 -15.45 27.47
C LEU A 558 -11.33 -16.98 27.37
N GLU A 559 -10.92 -17.70 28.41
CA GLU A 559 -10.91 -19.17 28.41
C GLU A 559 -12.32 -19.78 28.40
N GLU A 560 -13.27 -19.17 29.11
CA GLU A 560 -14.68 -19.60 29.12
C GLU A 560 -15.31 -19.52 27.72
N LYS A 561 -15.04 -18.44 26.98
CA LYS A 561 -15.53 -18.26 25.60
C LYS A 561 -14.95 -19.29 24.64
N LEU A 562 -13.67 -19.65 24.83
CA LEU A 562 -13.01 -20.71 24.04
C LEU A 562 -13.62 -22.08 24.32
N ALA A 563 -13.86 -22.40 25.60
CA ALA A 563 -14.52 -23.64 26.00
C ALA A 563 -15.95 -23.76 25.40
N ALA A 564 -16.64 -22.63 25.23
CA ALA A 564 -17.95 -22.58 24.61
C ALA A 564 -17.96 -22.60 23.06
N GLY A 565 -16.80 -22.76 22.41
CA GLY A 565 -16.70 -22.81 20.94
C GLY A 565 -16.98 -21.48 20.23
N LYS A 566 -16.93 -20.35 20.96
CA LYS A 566 -17.19 -19.01 20.42
C LYS A 566 -15.89 -18.32 20.04
N ARG A 567 -15.18 -18.82 19.02
CA ARG A 567 -13.83 -18.33 18.68
C ARG A 567 -13.82 -17.11 17.76
N GLY A 568 -14.98 -16.54 17.41
CA GLY A 568 -15.09 -15.36 16.55
C GLY A 568 -15.77 -15.65 15.21
N LYS A 569 -15.35 -14.92 14.18
CA LYS A 569 -15.99 -14.92 12.84
C LYS A 569 -16.10 -16.31 12.22
N LYS A 570 -15.10 -17.17 12.43
CA LYS A 570 -15.04 -18.52 11.85
C LYS A 570 -16.11 -19.48 12.38
N ASP A 571 -16.62 -19.24 13.58
CA ASP A 571 -17.69 -20.05 14.20
C ASP A 571 -19.05 -19.34 14.17
N GLY A 572 -19.14 -18.18 13.50
CA GLY A 572 -20.34 -17.33 13.50
C GLY A 572 -20.57 -16.57 14.82
N GLN A 573 -19.74 -16.77 15.85
CA GLN A 573 -19.88 -16.10 17.13
C GLN A 573 -18.55 -16.01 17.92
N GLY A 574 -18.29 -14.86 18.52
CA GLY A 574 -17.19 -14.60 19.47
C GLY A 574 -17.58 -13.56 20.51
N LEU A 575 -16.96 -12.38 20.43
CA LEU A 575 -17.38 -11.18 21.15
C LEU A 575 -18.59 -10.52 20.50
N TYR A 576 -18.73 -10.68 19.18
CA TYR A 576 -19.92 -10.37 18.41
C TYR A 576 -20.58 -11.63 17.84
N VAL A 577 -21.84 -11.49 17.45
CA VAL A 577 -22.50 -12.44 16.54
C VAL A 577 -22.13 -12.06 15.11
N TRP A 578 -21.87 -13.04 14.26
CA TRP A 578 -21.47 -12.82 12.87
C TRP A 578 -22.51 -13.41 11.92
N GLN A 579 -23.14 -12.56 11.11
CA GLN A 579 -24.07 -12.96 10.06
C GLN A 579 -23.54 -12.49 8.71
N ASP A 580 -23.52 -13.38 7.72
CA ASP A 580 -22.98 -13.12 6.37
C ASP A 580 -21.59 -12.47 6.37
N GLY A 581 -20.75 -12.86 7.33
CA GLY A 581 -19.39 -12.35 7.50
C GLY A 581 -19.29 -10.91 8.01
N LYS A 582 -20.38 -10.33 8.53
CA LYS A 582 -20.43 -9.02 9.19
C LYS A 582 -20.75 -9.16 10.69
N PRO A 583 -20.17 -8.33 11.56
CA PRO A 583 -20.47 -8.36 12.98
C PRO A 583 -21.80 -7.63 13.27
N GLU A 584 -22.69 -8.27 14.01
CA GLU A 584 -23.86 -7.66 14.61
C GLU A 584 -23.44 -6.95 15.90
N LYS A 585 -23.42 -5.61 15.83
CA LYS A 585 -22.98 -4.77 16.94
C LYS A 585 -24.20 -4.42 17.80
N PRO A 586 -24.18 -4.72 19.12
CA PRO A 586 -25.30 -4.39 20.01
C PRO A 586 -25.51 -2.88 20.06
N GLU A 587 -26.76 -2.46 20.25
CA GLU A 587 -27.09 -1.05 20.48
C GLU A 587 -26.42 -0.58 21.78
N ILE A 588 -25.87 0.63 21.73
CA ILE A 588 -25.30 1.29 22.90
C ILE A 588 -26.39 2.20 23.46
N ASP A 589 -26.55 2.22 24.79
CA ASP A 589 -27.38 3.20 25.48
C ASP A 589 -26.97 4.62 25.04
N LYS A 590 -27.96 5.45 24.71
CA LYS A 590 -27.75 6.82 24.24
C LYS A 590 -27.11 7.70 25.30
N ASP A 591 -27.33 7.37 26.58
CA ASP A 591 -26.78 8.09 27.72
C ASP A 591 -25.43 7.52 28.20
N TYR A 592 -24.89 6.50 27.50
CA TYR A 592 -23.58 5.93 27.84
C TYR A 592 -22.45 6.94 27.66
N VAL A 593 -21.80 7.28 28.78
CA VAL A 593 -20.62 8.16 28.78
C VAL A 593 -19.36 7.31 28.62
N VAL A 594 -18.62 7.56 27.54
CA VAL A 594 -17.33 6.90 27.31
C VAL A 594 -16.33 7.36 28.36
N PRO A 595 -15.67 6.45 29.09
CA PRO A 595 -14.61 6.85 30.00
C PRO A 595 -13.49 7.58 29.23
N PRO A 596 -12.96 8.70 29.76
CA PRO A 596 -12.14 9.63 28.98
C PRO A 596 -10.78 9.04 28.56
N ASP A 597 -10.31 8.00 29.22
CA ASP A 597 -9.02 7.36 29.00
C ASP A 597 -9.10 6.07 28.16
N VAL A 598 -10.29 5.65 27.70
CA VAL A 598 -10.45 4.41 26.91
C VAL A 598 -9.53 4.37 25.70
N GLN A 599 -9.46 5.47 24.94
CA GLN A 599 -8.59 5.53 23.76
C GLN A 599 -7.11 5.43 24.15
N GLU A 600 -6.68 6.17 25.18
CA GLU A 600 -5.29 6.15 25.64
C GLU A 600 -4.90 4.79 26.21
N ARG A 601 -5.78 4.15 26.99
CA ARG A 601 -5.59 2.81 27.53
C ARG A 601 -5.33 1.81 26.42
N MET A 602 -6.06 1.87 25.30
CA MET A 602 -5.80 0.97 24.17
C MET A 602 -4.50 1.31 23.44
N ILE A 603 -4.27 2.58 23.10
CA ILE A 603 -3.20 2.99 22.18
C ILE A 603 -1.83 3.05 22.86
N LEU A 604 -1.73 3.57 24.09
CA LEU A 604 -0.43 3.82 24.71
C LEU A 604 0.36 2.54 25.03
N PRO A 605 -0.22 1.39 25.39
CA PRO A 605 0.52 0.13 25.49
C PRO A 605 1.19 -0.29 24.19
N MET A 606 0.52 -0.07 23.05
CA MET A 606 1.09 -0.35 21.72
C MET A 606 2.29 0.55 21.43
N VAL A 607 2.19 1.85 21.75
CA VAL A 607 3.28 2.82 21.57
C VAL A 607 4.44 2.52 22.53
N ASN A 608 4.13 2.17 23.79
CA ASN A 608 5.11 1.80 24.81
C ASN A 608 5.91 0.56 24.38
N GLU A 609 5.24 -0.45 23.80
CA GLU A 609 5.93 -1.62 23.26
C GLU A 609 6.73 -1.31 22.00
N ALA A 610 6.25 -0.42 21.14
CA ALA A 610 7.02 0.04 19.97
C ALA A 610 8.34 0.71 20.37
N VAL A 611 8.33 1.51 21.44
CA VAL A 611 9.54 2.12 22.01
C VAL A 611 10.50 1.04 22.55
N ALA A 612 9.98 0.04 23.26
CA ALA A 612 10.78 -1.08 23.75
C ALA A 612 11.40 -1.91 22.62
N CYS A 613 10.63 -2.24 21.57
CA CYS A 613 11.13 -2.93 20.39
C CYS A 613 12.29 -2.20 19.71
N LEU A 614 12.23 -0.85 19.66
CA LEU A 614 13.32 -0.04 19.12
C LEU A 614 14.57 -0.13 20.01
N ALA A 615 14.40 -0.03 21.33
CA ALA A 615 15.50 -0.13 22.29
C ALA A 615 16.19 -1.51 22.28
N ASP A 616 15.40 -2.57 22.08
CA ASP A 616 15.89 -3.95 22.03
C ASP A 616 16.57 -4.31 20.69
N GLY A 617 16.56 -3.39 19.72
CA GLY A 617 17.10 -3.61 18.38
C GLY A 617 16.33 -4.69 17.61
N VAL A 618 15.01 -4.78 17.79
CA VAL A 618 14.15 -5.71 17.02
C VAL A 618 14.25 -5.39 15.52
N VAL A 619 14.37 -4.10 15.20
CA VAL A 619 14.67 -3.59 13.86
C VAL A 619 15.82 -2.59 13.93
N ASP A 620 16.46 -2.32 12.80
CA ASP A 620 17.67 -1.51 12.76
C ASP A 620 17.42 -0.03 13.09
N ASP A 621 16.21 0.50 12.82
CA ASP A 621 15.84 1.87 13.21
C ASP A 621 14.32 2.13 13.31
N ALA A 622 14.00 3.36 13.75
CA ALA A 622 12.63 3.85 13.95
C ALA A 622 11.77 3.86 12.68
N ASP A 623 12.36 4.10 11.52
CA ASP A 623 11.63 4.17 10.25
C ASP A 623 11.18 2.77 9.82
N LEU A 624 12.05 1.76 9.96
CA LEU A 624 11.68 0.37 9.73
C LEU A 624 10.62 -0.10 10.73
N LEU A 625 10.71 0.36 11.98
CA LEU A 625 9.70 0.07 12.99
C LEU A 625 8.33 0.61 12.57
N ASP A 626 8.27 1.92 12.28
CA ASP A 626 7.04 2.57 11.84
C ASP A 626 6.47 1.89 10.59
N ALA A 627 7.33 1.58 9.61
CA ALA A 627 6.92 0.92 8.37
C ALA A 627 6.31 -0.47 8.63
N GLY A 628 6.99 -1.31 9.42
CA GLY A 628 6.51 -2.64 9.78
C GLY A 628 5.16 -2.58 10.49
N VAL A 629 5.01 -1.69 11.47
CA VAL A 629 3.77 -1.56 12.23
C VAL A 629 2.63 -1.01 11.36
N ILE A 630 2.87 -0.01 10.51
CA ILE A 630 1.84 0.55 9.61
C ILE A 630 1.37 -0.50 8.59
N PHE A 631 2.30 -1.18 7.92
CA PHE A 631 1.95 -2.13 6.86
C PHE A 631 1.55 -3.52 7.39
N GLY A 632 1.85 -3.84 8.65
CA GLY A 632 1.44 -5.07 9.33
C GLY A 632 0.13 -4.93 10.11
N THR A 633 0.04 -3.95 11.01
CA THR A 633 -1.14 -3.76 11.88
C THR A 633 -2.17 -2.75 11.34
N GLY A 634 -1.74 -1.85 10.44
CA GLY A 634 -2.56 -0.73 10.00
C GLY A 634 -2.56 0.47 10.94
N PHE A 635 -1.52 0.67 11.76
CA PHE A 635 -1.42 1.86 12.62
C PHE A 635 -1.67 3.15 11.84
N ALA A 636 -2.56 3.99 12.36
CA ALA A 636 -3.16 5.17 11.71
C ALA A 636 -2.21 5.90 10.73
N PRO A 637 -2.35 5.69 9.40
CA PRO A 637 -1.37 6.18 8.42
C PRO A 637 -1.14 7.69 8.47
N PHE A 638 -2.18 8.50 8.66
CA PHE A 638 -2.03 9.96 8.77
C PHE A 638 -1.19 10.42 9.98
N ARG A 639 -0.88 9.53 10.93
CA ARG A 639 -0.01 9.78 12.10
C ARG A 639 1.45 9.34 11.87
N GLY A 640 1.76 8.64 10.78
CA GLY A 640 3.13 8.35 10.36
C GLY A 640 3.83 7.18 11.07
N GLY A 641 3.14 6.45 11.95
CA GLY A 641 3.67 5.31 12.72
C GLY A 641 3.74 5.59 14.24
N PRO A 642 3.91 4.55 15.09
CA PRO A 642 3.94 4.72 16.54
C PRO A 642 5.09 5.60 17.04
N ILE A 643 6.28 5.53 16.44
CA ILE A 643 7.44 6.35 16.84
C ILE A 643 7.25 7.78 16.36
N GLN A 644 6.82 7.99 15.11
CA GLN A 644 6.47 9.31 14.62
C GLN A 644 5.32 9.95 15.41
N TYR A 645 4.33 9.15 15.82
CA TYR A 645 3.26 9.59 16.71
C TYR A 645 3.82 10.07 18.05
N ALA A 646 4.71 9.30 18.68
CA ALA A 646 5.38 9.70 19.92
C ALA A 646 6.17 11.01 19.79
N ARG A 647 6.90 11.20 18.68
CA ARG A 647 7.57 12.47 18.37
C ARG A 647 6.57 13.63 18.27
N SER A 648 5.48 13.42 17.52
CA SER A 648 4.50 14.47 17.23
C SER A 648 3.71 14.91 18.47
N GLU A 649 3.37 13.98 19.37
CA GLU A 649 2.68 14.28 20.63
C GLU A 649 3.61 14.78 21.74
N GLY A 650 4.92 14.48 21.62
CA GLY A 650 5.94 14.72 22.64
C GLY A 650 6.19 13.49 23.50
N ALA A 651 7.39 12.92 23.42
CA ALA A 651 7.76 11.70 24.12
C ALA A 651 7.60 11.81 25.65
N ASP A 652 8.06 12.91 26.25
CA ASP A 652 7.92 13.18 27.69
C ASP A 652 6.46 13.24 28.14
N LYS A 653 5.60 13.86 27.32
CA LYS A 653 4.16 13.93 27.58
C LYS A 653 3.55 12.54 27.58
N LEU A 654 3.87 11.70 26.60
CA LEU A 654 3.35 10.33 26.54
C LEU A 654 3.89 9.46 27.67
N LYS A 655 5.17 9.61 28.03
CA LYS A 655 5.78 8.92 29.18
C LYS A 655 5.07 9.27 30.48
N ALA A 656 4.82 10.57 30.74
CA ALA A 656 4.07 11.01 31.91
C ALA A 656 2.63 10.47 31.93
N ARG A 657 1.96 10.38 30.77
CA ARG A 657 0.62 9.75 30.67
C ARG A 657 0.66 8.26 30.98
N LEU A 658 1.69 7.54 30.52
CA LEU A 658 1.91 6.13 30.86
C LEU A 658 2.12 5.93 32.36
N GLU A 659 2.89 6.80 33.02
CA GLU A 659 3.08 6.77 34.47
C GLU A 659 1.76 6.98 35.23
N GLN A 660 0.92 7.91 34.79
CA GLN A 660 -0.41 8.15 35.36
C GLN A 660 -1.34 6.94 35.18
N LEU A 661 -1.32 6.31 34.00
CA LEU A 661 -2.08 5.09 33.75
C LEU A 661 -1.53 3.93 34.60
N ALA A 662 -0.22 3.85 34.81
CA ALA A 662 0.40 2.82 35.64
C ALA A 662 -0.04 2.94 37.10
N GLN A 663 -0.10 4.17 37.64
CA GLN A 663 -0.60 4.42 38.99
C GLN A 663 -2.07 4.03 39.16
N ARG A 664 -2.90 4.26 38.14
CA ARG A 664 -4.34 4.03 38.23
C ARG A 664 -4.76 2.60 37.91
N TYR A 665 -4.10 1.98 36.95
CA TYR A 665 -4.53 0.71 36.36
C TYR A 665 -3.52 -0.41 36.56
N GLY A 666 -2.28 -0.13 36.97
CA GLY A 666 -1.26 -1.13 37.29
C GLY A 666 -0.08 -1.16 36.31
N ASP A 667 0.91 -1.98 36.64
CA ASP A 667 2.26 -1.93 36.06
C ASP A 667 2.36 -2.22 34.55
N ARG A 668 1.32 -2.78 33.93
CA ARG A 668 1.27 -2.99 32.47
C ARG A 668 1.40 -1.71 31.64
N PHE A 669 1.13 -0.55 32.24
CA PHE A 669 1.33 0.77 31.62
C PHE A 669 2.67 1.42 31.97
N ARG A 670 3.49 0.82 32.83
CA ARG A 670 4.77 1.41 33.22
C ARG A 670 5.62 1.68 31.97
N PRO A 671 6.23 2.89 31.82
CA PRO A 671 7.10 3.16 30.69
C PRO A 671 8.20 2.09 30.58
N LYS A 672 8.32 1.49 29.41
CA LYS A 672 9.32 0.45 29.11
C LYS A 672 10.69 1.07 28.82
N ASN A 673 11.71 0.25 28.61
CA ASN A 673 13.01 0.74 28.18
C ASN A 673 12.88 1.50 26.83
N GLY A 674 13.67 2.56 26.65
CA GLY A 674 13.79 3.26 25.38
C GLY A 674 13.16 4.65 25.29
N TRP A 675 12.41 5.11 26.31
CA TRP A 675 11.79 6.45 26.27
C TRP A 675 12.80 7.61 26.23
N GLU A 676 14.05 7.36 26.61
CA GLU A 676 15.17 8.33 26.54
C GLU A 676 15.95 8.26 25.22
N LEU A 677 15.52 7.42 24.26
CA LEU A 677 16.25 7.27 23.00
C LEU A 677 16.25 8.59 22.22
N PRO A 678 17.39 9.01 21.65
CA PRO A 678 17.46 10.20 20.78
C PRO A 678 16.49 10.11 19.59
N ALA A 679 16.18 8.89 19.15
CA ALA A 679 15.21 8.63 18.10
C ALA A 679 13.77 9.09 18.46
N LEU A 680 13.45 9.36 19.73
CA LEU A 680 12.14 9.88 20.16
C LEU A 680 12.12 11.40 20.34
N ALA A 681 13.28 12.05 20.36
CA ALA A 681 13.35 13.50 20.39
C ALA A 681 12.69 14.08 19.14
N GLN A 682 12.04 15.24 19.29
CA GLN A 682 11.64 16.05 18.14
C GLN A 682 12.92 16.55 17.46
N GLY A 683 13.43 15.79 16.49
CA GLY A 683 14.48 16.26 15.61
C GLY A 683 13.96 17.48 14.85
N ASN A 684 14.72 18.58 14.86
CA ASN A 684 14.45 19.73 13.99
C ASN A 684 14.32 19.24 12.53
N GLU A 685 13.16 19.55 11.91
CA GLU A 685 12.63 18.97 10.66
C GLU A 685 13.55 18.89 9.43
#